data_AF-A0A3Q0FIH3-F1
#
_entry.id   AF-A0A3Q0FIH3-F1
#
_cell.length_a   1.000
_cell.length_b   1.000
_cell.length_c   1.000
_cell.angle_alpha   90.00
_cell.angle_beta   90.00
_cell.angle_gamma   90.00
#
_symmetry.space_group_name_H-M   'P 1'
#
loop_
_entity.id
_entity.type
_entity.pdbx_description
1 polymer ?
#
loop_
_entity_poly.entity_id
_entity_poly.type
_entity_poly.pdbx_seq_one_letter_code
_entity_poly.pdbx_strand_id
1 'polypeptide(L)'
;MRHFMALSSVLAILILQYSLVALVSSAGPPSGWKTLRGSPPVVIARGGFSGIFPDSSSLAYNLALNTSNPDVILWCDVQLTKDGKGICFPELKLDNATDISVVYQDKQKDYFVNGVSSRGWFSVDYNFKELANVSLVQGVYSRTPKFDGNKLPILHVHEVAKLIKSPSTGLWLNIQHDSFFKQQNLSVEKFLRSLIAKNVTVSYISSPDVDFLKRVKSRFSPGTTSLIFRVLEQSEIEPTTNQSYGELLKNLKQIKKFASGILVPKGYIWPVDSNLYLQPHTSLVSDAHKKKLQVFVSDLINDVPFSYNFSYDPVAECLSFFNVSDFSVDGVLSDFPVTPSAAINCFSGLGENPTKQVDTLVITKYGASGDTPACTDLAYNKAKSDGADVLDCPVQMSKDGTPFCLSSVDLLESTTVAHTNFKTRATTIQEIKNTSGIYTFSLTWEEIKTLTPSILKPYEKFRLFRNPKLQNQGKLITLSEFLSLTEGSRILIGIENAAYLAEKQNLSVINAVLDALKKTKRRSHKVMIQSTHSSVLKILDKSKFERVYKVDENIGDASETAIKDIKTFADSVVIGKKSVFPETEAFLVNATNIVAKLKSAKLRVYVETCSNEFVSQAWDYYSDASIEINSFVMGAKVNGIITDFPKTADRYRRNLCLKHGKKAPYMSPIEPGKLYRQISELFLPPLPPPSPVLIDSNVTEAPLPRVPTA
;
A
#
# COMPACT_ATOMS: atom_id res chain seq x y z
N MET A 1 -57.87 -2.61 52.17
CA MET A 1 -57.18 -2.77 50.86
C MET A 1 -56.22 -1.60 50.65
N ARG A 2 -55.01 -1.72 51.19
CA ARG A 2 -53.84 -0.85 51.02
C ARG A 2 -52.66 -1.57 51.71
N HIS A 3 -51.46 -1.41 51.15
CA HIS A 3 -50.16 -2.00 51.52
C HIS A 3 -49.75 -3.28 50.79
N PHE A 4 -49.20 -3.11 49.59
CA PHE A 4 -48.04 -3.86 49.08
C PHE A 4 -47.52 -3.13 47.83
N MET A 5 -46.55 -2.21 47.99
CA MET A 5 -45.63 -1.75 46.94
C MET A 5 -44.74 -0.64 47.53
N ALA A 6 -43.65 -1.01 48.18
CA ALA A 6 -42.57 -0.09 48.53
C ALA A 6 -41.29 -0.88 48.84
N LEU A 7 -40.82 -1.69 47.89
CA LEU A 7 -39.49 -2.32 47.97
C LEU A 7 -39.01 -2.77 46.58
N SER A 8 -38.99 -1.84 45.61
CA SER A 8 -38.40 -2.11 44.28
C SER A 8 -37.87 -0.84 43.59
N SER A 9 -37.21 0.05 44.33
CA SER A 9 -36.68 1.29 43.72
C SER A 9 -35.29 1.72 44.18
N VAL A 10 -34.59 0.89 44.99
CA VAL A 10 -33.25 1.23 45.49
C VAL A 10 -32.14 0.32 44.93
N LEU A 11 -32.49 -0.79 44.25
CA LEU A 11 -31.50 -1.69 43.62
C LEU A 11 -31.28 -1.44 42.11
N ALA A 12 -32.02 -0.49 41.51
CA ALA A 12 -31.91 -0.18 40.07
C ALA A 12 -30.96 0.99 39.74
N ILE A 13 -30.43 1.70 40.76
CA ILE A 13 -29.62 2.91 40.56
C ILE A 13 -28.11 2.64 40.75
N LEU A 14 -27.70 1.47 41.27
CA LEU A 14 -26.28 1.10 41.43
C LEU A 14 -25.72 0.17 40.34
N ILE A 15 -26.50 -0.20 39.32
CA ILE A 15 -26.03 -1.04 38.19
C ILE A 15 -25.89 -0.22 36.88
N LEU A 16 -26.24 1.07 36.89
CA LEU A 16 -26.11 1.97 35.72
C LEU A 16 -24.81 2.80 35.67
N GLN A 17 -23.73 2.33 36.33
CA GLN A 17 -22.40 2.98 36.26
C GLN A 17 -21.26 2.06 35.79
N TYR A 18 -21.54 0.88 35.22
CA TYR A 18 -20.49 -0.07 34.80
C TYR A 18 -20.64 -0.67 33.39
N SER A 19 -21.18 0.08 32.43
CA SER A 19 -21.25 -0.36 31.03
C SER A 19 -20.92 0.77 30.04
N LEU A 20 -19.77 1.43 30.22
CA LEU A 20 -19.14 2.28 29.20
C LEU A 20 -17.63 2.08 29.21
N VAL A 21 -17.21 0.81 29.20
CA VAL A 21 -15.93 0.45 28.62
C VAL A 21 -16.25 -0.01 27.20
N ALA A 22 -16.08 0.90 26.24
CA ALA A 22 -15.95 0.50 24.86
C ALA A 22 -14.76 -0.46 24.78
N LEU A 23 -15.03 -1.75 24.78
CA LEU A 23 -14.09 -2.80 24.40
C LEU A 23 -13.86 -2.72 22.89
N VAL A 24 -13.23 -1.62 22.46
CA VAL A 24 -12.23 -1.69 21.41
C VAL A 24 -10.93 -1.56 22.19
N SER A 25 -10.32 -2.68 22.57
CA SER A 25 -8.90 -2.66 22.91
C SER A 25 -8.18 -2.19 21.65
N SER A 26 -7.99 -0.87 21.49
CA SER A 26 -7.00 -0.37 20.56
C SER A 26 -5.71 -1.04 21.00
N ALA A 27 -5.08 -1.80 20.11
CA ALA A 27 -3.77 -2.38 20.38
C ALA A 27 -2.74 -1.23 20.34
N GLY A 28 -2.81 -0.35 21.35
CA GLY A 28 -1.94 0.79 21.49
C GLY A 28 -0.55 0.35 21.94
N PRO A 29 0.46 1.20 21.77
CA PRO A 29 1.79 0.93 22.28
C PRO A 29 1.76 0.70 23.80
N PRO A 30 2.59 -0.21 24.35
CA PRO A 30 2.64 -0.51 25.78
C PRO A 30 2.87 0.71 26.67
N SER A 31 3.57 1.74 26.16
CA SER A 31 3.86 3.00 26.85
C SER A 31 2.73 4.04 26.78
N GLY A 32 1.60 3.72 26.14
CA GLY A 32 0.57 4.71 25.79
C GLY A 32 0.99 5.60 24.62
N TRP A 33 0.03 6.36 24.07
CA TRP A 33 0.26 7.22 22.92
C TRP A 33 0.90 8.55 23.33
N LYS A 34 1.93 8.98 22.60
CA LYS A 34 2.57 10.31 22.79
C LYS A 34 1.89 11.42 22.02
N THR A 35 0.57 11.31 21.84
CA THR A 35 -0.26 12.40 21.32
C THR A 35 -0.46 13.45 22.42
N LEU A 36 -0.97 14.63 22.09
CA LEU A 36 -1.20 15.68 23.07
C LEU A 36 -2.14 15.22 24.20
N ARG A 37 -3.10 14.34 23.88
CA ARG A 37 -4.14 13.88 24.80
C ARG A 37 -3.90 12.48 25.37
N GLY A 38 -2.84 11.78 24.93
CA GLY A 38 -2.59 10.39 25.32
C GLY A 38 -3.49 9.34 24.64
N SER A 39 -4.44 9.78 23.82
CA SER A 39 -5.33 8.92 23.03
C SER A 39 -4.69 8.47 21.72
N PRO A 40 -5.21 7.42 21.05
CA PRO A 40 -4.80 7.09 19.70
C PRO A 40 -4.90 8.30 18.75
N PRO A 41 -4.00 8.42 17.76
CA PRO A 41 -4.15 9.37 16.66
C PRO A 41 -5.48 9.15 15.93
N VAL A 42 -6.09 10.22 15.43
CA VAL A 42 -7.33 10.11 14.63
C VAL A 42 -7.04 9.97 13.14
N VAL A 43 -7.92 9.28 12.42
CA VAL A 43 -7.87 9.16 10.96
C VAL A 43 -8.85 10.16 10.34
N ILE A 44 -8.37 10.95 9.38
CA ILE A 44 -9.17 11.94 8.65
C ILE A 44 -9.16 11.56 7.16
N ALA A 45 -10.34 11.30 6.61
CA ALA A 45 -10.54 10.85 5.24
C ALA A 45 -10.76 12.05 4.30
N ARG A 46 -9.73 12.43 3.53
CA ARG A 46 -9.71 13.59 2.62
C ARG A 46 -10.73 13.41 1.50
N GLY A 47 -11.88 14.10 1.58
CA GLY A 47 -12.96 13.92 0.62
C GLY A 47 -13.58 12.51 0.66
N GLY A 48 -13.45 11.81 1.80
CA GLY A 48 -13.74 10.37 1.89
C GLY A 48 -12.55 9.51 1.44
N PHE A 49 -12.82 8.47 0.66
CA PHE A 49 -11.81 7.59 0.06
C PHE A 49 -11.46 8.07 -1.36
N SER A 50 -10.95 9.30 -1.46
CA SER A 50 -10.61 9.99 -2.71
C SER A 50 -9.45 9.34 -3.49
N GLY A 51 -8.71 8.42 -2.84
CA GLY A 51 -7.74 7.54 -3.48
C GLY A 51 -8.33 6.58 -4.52
N ILE A 52 -9.65 6.37 -4.50
CA ILE A 52 -10.35 5.40 -5.36
C ILE A 52 -11.47 6.07 -6.17
N PHE A 53 -12.34 6.83 -5.50
CA PHE A 53 -13.48 7.48 -6.14
C PHE A 53 -13.22 8.97 -6.35
N PRO A 54 -13.98 9.66 -7.24
CA PRO A 54 -13.99 11.12 -7.30
C PRO A 54 -14.16 11.72 -5.90
N ASP A 55 -13.31 12.69 -5.56
CA ASP A 55 -13.25 13.32 -4.24
C ASP A 55 -14.62 13.87 -3.83
N SER A 56 -14.96 13.71 -2.55
CA SER A 56 -16.19 14.25 -1.95
C SER A 56 -17.48 13.68 -2.55
N SER A 57 -17.39 12.60 -3.32
CA SER A 57 -18.55 11.86 -3.80
C SER A 57 -19.19 11.01 -2.70
N SER A 58 -20.46 10.65 -2.90
CA SER A 58 -21.17 9.74 -1.98
C SER A 58 -20.47 8.38 -1.89
N LEU A 59 -19.89 7.86 -2.99
CA LEU A 59 -19.13 6.61 -2.97
C LEU A 59 -17.84 6.73 -2.17
N ALA A 60 -17.10 7.85 -2.30
CA ALA A 60 -15.88 8.10 -1.53
C ALA A 60 -16.16 8.12 -0.02
N TYR A 61 -17.17 8.90 0.43
CA TYR A 61 -17.52 8.98 1.85
C TYR A 61 -18.02 7.63 2.40
N ASN A 62 -18.89 6.93 1.66
CA ASN A 62 -19.39 5.63 2.11
C ASN A 62 -18.29 4.57 2.16
N LEU A 63 -17.35 4.56 1.21
CA LEU A 63 -16.22 3.63 1.27
C LEU A 63 -15.37 3.91 2.51
N ALA A 64 -15.02 5.16 2.79
CA ALA A 64 -14.25 5.53 3.99
C ALA A 64 -14.94 5.06 5.28
N LEU A 65 -16.25 5.30 5.43
CA LEU A 65 -17.03 4.84 6.59
C LEU A 65 -17.06 3.31 6.75
N ASN A 66 -17.04 2.58 5.62
CA ASN A 66 -17.17 1.12 5.63
C ASN A 66 -15.84 0.38 5.81
N THR A 67 -14.71 0.98 5.43
CA THR A 67 -13.40 0.30 5.43
C THR A 67 -12.39 0.87 6.42
N SER A 68 -12.67 2.03 7.02
CA SER A 68 -11.74 2.70 7.95
C SER A 68 -12.13 2.47 9.41
N ASN A 69 -11.39 3.11 10.33
CA ASN A 69 -11.73 3.09 11.75
C ASN A 69 -13.16 3.63 11.98
N PRO A 70 -13.96 3.07 12.92
CA PRO A 70 -15.34 3.55 13.16
C PRO A 70 -15.44 5.01 13.63
N ASP A 71 -14.36 5.60 14.10
CA ASP A 71 -14.23 7.01 14.51
C ASP A 71 -13.56 7.89 13.44
N VAL A 72 -13.47 7.41 12.19
CA VAL A 72 -12.93 8.19 11.06
C VAL A 72 -13.63 9.55 10.96
N ILE A 73 -12.85 10.60 10.72
CA ILE A 73 -13.36 11.95 10.53
C ILE A 73 -13.51 12.20 9.02
N LEU A 74 -14.68 12.64 8.60
CA LEU A 74 -14.93 12.99 7.20
C LEU A 74 -14.45 14.43 6.93
N TRP A 75 -13.54 14.60 5.98
CA TRP A 75 -13.03 15.90 5.56
C TRP A 75 -13.82 16.44 4.37
N CYS A 76 -14.17 17.71 4.45
CA CYS A 76 -14.84 18.46 3.41
C CYS A 76 -14.11 19.77 3.15
N ASP A 77 -13.55 19.94 1.95
CA ASP A 77 -13.13 21.23 1.43
C ASP A 77 -14.35 22.05 1.05
N VAL A 78 -14.60 23.13 1.79
CA VAL A 78 -15.84 23.90 1.65
C VAL A 78 -15.67 24.95 0.56
N GLN A 79 -16.51 24.88 -0.46
CA GLN A 79 -16.73 25.97 -1.41
C GLN A 79 -18.14 26.55 -1.22
N LEU A 80 -18.32 27.86 -1.47
CA LEU A 80 -19.62 28.51 -1.42
C LEU A 80 -20.18 28.75 -2.82
N THR A 81 -21.43 28.35 -3.03
CA THR A 81 -22.19 28.69 -4.23
C THR A 81 -22.63 30.15 -4.24
N LYS A 82 -23.09 30.65 -5.39
CA LYS A 82 -23.65 32.01 -5.54
C LYS A 82 -24.75 32.35 -4.53
N ASP A 83 -25.60 31.37 -4.19
CA ASP A 83 -26.67 31.49 -3.19
C ASP A 83 -26.21 31.22 -1.75
N GLY A 84 -24.89 31.15 -1.50
CA GLY A 84 -24.28 31.02 -0.19
C GLY A 84 -24.44 29.65 0.46
N LYS A 85 -24.65 28.59 -0.34
CA LYS A 85 -24.68 27.20 0.16
C LYS A 85 -23.26 26.64 0.16
N GLY A 86 -22.91 25.90 1.22
CA GLY A 86 -21.65 25.16 1.26
C GLY A 86 -21.76 23.81 0.56
N ILE A 87 -20.81 23.55 -0.32
CA ILE A 87 -20.57 22.26 -0.98
C ILE A 87 -19.22 21.67 -0.54
N CYS A 88 -19.08 20.35 -0.60
CA CYS A 88 -17.79 19.68 -0.43
C CYS A 88 -17.16 19.46 -1.79
N PHE A 89 -16.05 20.16 -2.04
CA PHE A 89 -15.35 20.12 -3.32
C PHE A 89 -13.88 20.55 -3.15
N PRO A 90 -12.90 19.76 -3.63
CA PRO A 90 -11.49 19.88 -3.27
C PRO A 90 -10.82 21.17 -3.78
N GLU A 91 -11.29 21.69 -4.92
CA GLU A 91 -10.60 22.71 -5.70
C GLU A 91 -11.44 23.99 -5.80
N LEU A 92 -10.80 25.16 -5.99
CA LEU A 92 -11.57 26.38 -6.21
C LEU A 92 -12.22 26.41 -7.61
N LYS A 93 -11.52 25.85 -8.59
CA LYS A 93 -11.98 25.68 -9.97
C LYS A 93 -12.74 24.36 -10.11
N LEU A 94 -14.01 24.43 -10.49
CA LEU A 94 -14.88 23.27 -10.65
C LEU A 94 -14.39 22.33 -11.76
N ASP A 95 -13.76 22.85 -12.81
CA ASP A 95 -13.21 22.06 -13.93
C ASP A 95 -12.04 21.15 -13.56
N ASN A 96 -11.46 21.28 -12.36
CA ASN A 96 -10.39 20.39 -11.90
C ASN A 96 -10.90 19.01 -11.44
N ALA A 97 -12.17 18.90 -11.05
CA ALA A 97 -12.74 17.64 -10.52
C ALA A 97 -14.24 17.47 -10.85
N THR A 98 -14.72 18.13 -11.92
CA THR A 98 -16.06 17.92 -12.47
C THR A 98 -16.09 17.94 -13.99
N ASP A 99 -17.19 17.48 -14.59
CA ASP A 99 -17.47 17.62 -16.03
C ASP A 99 -18.07 18.99 -16.43
N ILE A 100 -17.94 20.02 -15.59
CA ILE A 100 -18.58 21.33 -15.78
C ILE A 100 -18.22 22.01 -17.10
N SER A 101 -17.02 21.79 -17.62
CA SER A 101 -16.57 22.35 -18.90
C SER A 101 -17.37 21.81 -20.09
N VAL A 102 -17.95 20.61 -19.96
CA VAL A 102 -18.85 20.00 -20.94
C VAL A 102 -20.28 20.50 -20.77
N VAL A 103 -20.73 20.67 -19.52
CA VAL A 103 -22.10 21.09 -19.19
C VAL A 103 -22.32 22.59 -19.48
N TYR A 104 -21.32 23.43 -19.19
CA TYR A 104 -21.36 24.88 -19.34
C TYR A 104 -20.22 25.38 -20.23
N GLN A 105 -20.26 25.00 -21.50
CA GLN A 105 -19.29 25.40 -22.52
C GLN A 105 -19.15 26.93 -22.60
N ASP A 106 -17.90 27.40 -22.73
CA ASP A 106 -17.55 28.82 -22.90
C ASP A 106 -18.08 29.75 -21.79
N LYS A 107 -18.33 29.22 -20.58
CA LYS A 107 -18.77 29.98 -19.40
C LYS A 107 -17.65 30.24 -18.38
N GLN A 108 -16.39 30.10 -18.77
CA GLN A 108 -15.28 30.43 -17.88
C GLN A 108 -15.31 31.91 -17.50
N LYS A 109 -14.89 32.21 -16.28
CA LYS A 109 -14.62 33.57 -15.82
C LYS A 109 -13.19 33.70 -15.35
N ASP A 110 -12.71 34.94 -15.37
CA ASP A 110 -11.42 35.33 -14.82
C ASP A 110 -11.64 35.96 -13.45
N TYR A 111 -10.98 35.40 -12.44
CA TYR A 111 -10.96 35.94 -11.08
C TYR A 111 -9.53 36.08 -10.57
N PHE A 112 -9.30 37.07 -9.71
CA PHE A 112 -8.02 37.20 -8.99
C PHE A 112 -8.08 36.40 -7.68
N VAL A 113 -7.39 35.27 -7.65
CA VAL A 113 -7.29 34.40 -6.47
C VAL A 113 -5.90 34.62 -5.88
N ASN A 114 -5.83 35.18 -4.66
CA ASN A 114 -4.57 35.53 -4.01
C ASN A 114 -3.62 36.37 -4.90
N GLY A 115 -4.17 37.28 -5.69
CA GLY A 115 -3.40 38.15 -6.60
C GLY A 115 -3.06 37.52 -7.96
N VAL A 116 -3.39 36.25 -8.19
CA VAL A 116 -3.14 35.56 -9.46
C VAL A 116 -4.43 35.49 -10.29
N SER A 117 -4.36 35.95 -11.54
CA SER A 117 -5.46 35.80 -12.49
C SER A 117 -5.69 34.31 -12.79
N SER A 118 -6.89 33.84 -12.45
CA SER A 118 -7.29 32.43 -12.54
C SER A 118 -8.53 32.34 -13.40
N ARG A 119 -8.40 31.71 -14.56
CA ARG A 119 -9.51 31.43 -15.48
C ARG A 119 -10.08 30.05 -15.24
N GLY A 120 -11.40 29.91 -15.15
CA GLY A 120 -12.07 28.62 -14.96
C GLY A 120 -13.55 28.77 -14.63
N TRP A 121 -14.16 27.69 -14.14
CA TRP A 121 -15.52 27.70 -13.62
C TRP A 121 -15.50 27.74 -12.11
N PHE A 122 -16.19 28.70 -11.49
CA PHE A 122 -16.15 28.87 -10.04
C PHE A 122 -17.53 28.63 -9.44
N SER A 123 -17.58 28.00 -8.27
CA SER A 123 -18.83 27.73 -7.55
C SER A 123 -19.66 28.99 -7.28
N VAL A 124 -19.00 30.14 -7.10
CA VAL A 124 -19.62 31.46 -6.88
C VAL A 124 -20.43 31.98 -8.07
N ASP A 125 -20.27 31.38 -9.25
CA ASP A 125 -21.00 31.77 -10.47
C ASP A 125 -22.38 31.11 -10.59
N TYR A 126 -22.60 30.05 -9.82
CA TYR A 126 -23.76 29.17 -9.94
C TYR A 126 -24.48 29.07 -8.59
N ASN A 127 -25.80 29.15 -8.61
CA ASN A 127 -26.62 28.68 -7.51
C ASN A 127 -26.49 27.15 -7.43
N PHE A 128 -26.65 26.57 -6.24
CA PHE A 128 -26.48 25.12 -6.09
C PHE A 128 -27.37 24.30 -7.05
N LYS A 129 -28.62 24.73 -7.28
CA LYS A 129 -29.54 24.05 -8.20
C LYS A 129 -29.05 23.99 -9.64
N GLU A 130 -28.25 24.96 -10.08
CA GLU A 130 -27.67 24.98 -11.43
C GLU A 130 -26.57 23.92 -11.56
N LEU A 131 -25.90 23.56 -10.46
CA LEU A 131 -24.89 22.50 -10.43
C LEU A 131 -25.47 21.09 -10.39
N ALA A 132 -26.80 20.92 -10.42
CA ALA A 132 -27.44 19.60 -10.31
C ALA A 132 -27.06 18.63 -11.46
N ASN A 133 -26.73 19.18 -12.64
CA ASN A 133 -26.31 18.39 -13.81
C ASN A 133 -24.79 18.25 -13.93
N VAL A 134 -24.02 18.83 -13.01
CA VAL A 134 -22.56 18.75 -12.98
C VAL A 134 -22.16 17.55 -12.15
N SER A 135 -21.36 16.67 -12.73
CA SER A 135 -20.88 15.44 -12.09
C SER A 135 -19.43 15.57 -11.65
N LEU A 136 -19.13 15.03 -10.48
CA LEU A 136 -17.77 14.82 -10.01
C LEU A 136 -17.03 13.83 -10.91
N VAL A 137 -15.77 14.12 -11.19
CA VAL A 137 -14.85 13.26 -11.96
C VAL A 137 -13.52 13.11 -11.22
N GLN A 138 -12.70 12.14 -11.60
CA GLN A 138 -11.38 11.92 -11.04
C GLN A 138 -10.43 13.09 -11.39
N GLY A 139 -10.08 13.90 -10.39
CA GLY A 139 -9.18 15.05 -10.55
C GLY A 139 -7.68 14.70 -10.57
N VAL A 140 -7.32 13.48 -10.14
CA VAL A 140 -5.93 12.99 -10.18
C VAL A 140 -5.76 12.06 -11.37
N TYR A 141 -5.13 12.53 -12.44
CA TYR A 141 -5.04 11.79 -13.71
C TYR A 141 -4.26 10.47 -13.66
N SER A 142 -3.45 10.24 -12.62
CA SER A 142 -2.81 8.94 -12.40
C SER A 142 -3.75 7.88 -11.82
N ARG A 143 -4.92 8.30 -11.28
CA ARG A 143 -5.97 7.41 -10.78
C ARG A 143 -6.96 7.08 -11.89
N THR A 144 -7.70 6.00 -11.69
CA THR A 144 -8.67 5.50 -12.68
C THR A 144 -9.87 6.45 -12.88
N PRO A 145 -10.21 6.85 -14.12
CA PRO A 145 -11.40 7.65 -14.42
C PRO A 145 -12.67 6.79 -14.59
N LYS A 146 -12.60 5.48 -14.33
CA LYS A 146 -13.69 4.54 -14.62
C LYS A 146 -14.97 4.83 -13.82
N PHE A 147 -14.86 5.54 -12.70
CA PHE A 147 -16.01 5.94 -11.88
C PHE A 147 -16.66 7.25 -12.33
N ASP A 148 -16.09 7.99 -13.28
CA ASP A 148 -16.64 9.28 -13.77
C ASP A 148 -17.99 9.08 -14.47
N GLY A 149 -18.18 7.89 -15.07
CA GLY A 149 -19.42 7.48 -15.69
C GLY A 149 -20.59 7.27 -14.71
N ASN A 150 -20.35 7.30 -13.40
CA ASN A 150 -21.41 7.14 -12.39
C ASN A 150 -22.25 8.40 -12.19
N LYS A 151 -21.85 9.53 -12.80
CA LYS A 151 -22.57 10.81 -12.73
C LYS A 151 -22.87 11.24 -11.29
N LEU A 152 -21.86 11.14 -10.43
CA LEU A 152 -21.98 11.44 -9.01
C LEU A 152 -22.14 12.96 -8.81
N PRO A 153 -23.21 13.44 -8.14
CA PRO A 153 -23.45 14.86 -7.98
C PRO A 153 -22.53 15.48 -6.92
N ILE A 154 -22.33 16.80 -7.00
CA ILE A 154 -21.70 17.59 -5.93
C ILE A 154 -22.59 17.57 -4.69
N LEU A 155 -22.01 17.20 -3.54
CA LEU A 155 -22.74 17.14 -2.28
C LEU A 155 -22.66 18.46 -1.51
N HIS A 156 -23.76 18.82 -0.86
CA HIS A 156 -23.72 19.83 0.18
C HIS A 156 -23.05 19.32 1.46
N VAL A 157 -22.47 20.24 2.24
CA VAL A 157 -21.93 19.92 3.58
C VAL A 157 -22.96 19.23 4.49
N HIS A 158 -24.22 19.65 4.45
CA HIS A 158 -25.27 19.06 5.27
C HIS A 158 -25.65 17.62 4.86
N GLU A 159 -25.39 17.22 3.61
CA GLU A 159 -25.62 15.84 3.16
C GLU A 159 -24.51 14.93 3.67
N VAL A 160 -23.26 15.40 3.61
CA VAL A 160 -22.11 14.69 4.22
C VAL A 160 -22.33 14.53 5.73
N ALA A 161 -22.80 15.57 6.42
CA ALA A 161 -23.13 15.49 7.83
C ALA A 161 -24.19 14.43 8.17
N LYS A 162 -25.14 14.15 7.27
CA LYS A 162 -26.16 13.10 7.46
C LYS A 162 -25.59 11.68 7.33
N LEU A 163 -24.42 11.51 6.71
CA LEU A 163 -23.74 10.21 6.64
C LEU A 163 -23.15 9.82 8.00
N ILE A 164 -22.90 10.79 8.87
CA ILE A 164 -22.36 10.61 10.21
C ILE A 164 -23.47 10.06 11.13
N LYS A 165 -23.44 8.74 11.35
CA LYS A 165 -24.42 8.03 12.20
C LYS A 165 -23.92 7.80 13.62
N SER A 166 -22.60 7.76 13.82
CA SER A 166 -21.98 7.57 15.12
C SER A 166 -21.51 8.90 15.71
N PRO A 167 -21.74 9.18 17.00
CA PRO A 167 -21.17 10.34 17.69
C PRO A 167 -19.64 10.38 17.71
N SER A 168 -18.98 9.23 17.50
CA SER A 168 -17.51 9.12 17.43
C SER A 168 -16.94 9.55 16.08
N THR A 169 -17.75 9.54 15.01
CA THR A 169 -17.37 9.98 13.67
C THR A 169 -17.49 11.50 13.59
N GLY A 170 -16.41 12.19 13.23
CA GLY A 170 -16.39 13.65 13.17
C GLY A 170 -16.60 14.22 11.77
N LEU A 171 -17.00 15.50 11.70
CA LEU A 171 -16.97 16.31 10.48
C LEU A 171 -15.86 17.36 10.58
N TRP A 172 -15.00 17.40 9.57
CA TRP A 172 -13.94 18.40 9.42
C TRP A 172 -14.24 19.31 8.22
N LEU A 173 -14.37 20.61 8.48
CA LEU A 173 -14.59 21.61 7.43
C LEU A 173 -13.30 22.38 7.19
N ASN A 174 -12.77 22.33 5.98
CA ASN A 174 -11.60 23.10 5.60
C ASN A 174 -12.00 24.30 4.72
N ILE A 175 -11.67 25.50 5.18
CA ILE A 175 -11.98 26.78 4.53
C ILE A 175 -10.69 27.35 3.95
N GLN A 176 -10.46 27.18 2.65
CA GLN A 176 -9.21 27.60 2.01
C GLN A 176 -9.22 29.05 1.54
N HIS A 177 -10.37 29.53 1.05
CA HIS A 177 -10.45 30.77 0.25
C HIS A 177 -11.45 31.79 0.82
N ASP A 178 -11.41 32.05 2.13
CA ASP A 178 -12.31 33.02 2.80
C ASP A 178 -12.25 34.42 2.17
N SER A 179 -11.05 34.90 1.85
CA SER A 179 -10.82 36.19 1.19
C SER A 179 -11.52 36.28 -0.17
N PHE A 180 -11.42 35.23 -0.98
CA PHE A 180 -12.10 35.14 -2.28
C PHE A 180 -13.62 35.20 -2.13
N PHE A 181 -14.20 34.45 -1.20
CA PHE A 181 -15.65 34.46 -0.99
C PHE A 181 -16.17 35.85 -0.58
N LYS A 182 -15.43 36.59 0.26
CA LYS A 182 -15.80 37.96 0.62
C LYS A 182 -15.78 38.91 -0.56
N GLN A 183 -14.82 38.78 -1.49
CA GLN A 183 -14.79 39.58 -2.71
C GLN A 183 -16.05 39.36 -3.57
N GLN A 184 -16.67 38.18 -3.45
CA GLN A 184 -17.93 37.83 -4.12
C GLN A 184 -19.17 38.13 -3.26
N ASN A 185 -19.04 38.92 -2.18
CA ASN A 185 -20.11 39.23 -1.22
C ASN A 185 -20.72 38.00 -0.51
N LEU A 186 -19.96 36.91 -0.41
CA LEU A 186 -20.34 35.71 0.34
C LEU A 186 -19.67 35.70 1.73
N SER A 187 -20.34 35.11 2.72
CA SER A 187 -19.81 35.00 4.09
C SER A 187 -19.78 33.55 4.56
N VAL A 188 -18.57 33.05 4.82
CA VAL A 188 -18.34 31.75 5.43
C VAL A 188 -18.92 31.72 6.85
N GLU A 189 -18.83 32.80 7.63
CA GLU A 189 -19.39 32.85 8.98
C GLU A 189 -20.93 32.72 8.96
N LYS A 190 -21.61 33.31 7.97
CA LYS A 190 -23.06 33.12 7.78
C LYS A 190 -23.39 31.68 7.43
N PHE A 191 -22.60 31.06 6.55
CA PHE A 191 -22.73 29.64 6.22
C PHE A 191 -22.55 28.75 7.46
N LEU A 192 -21.49 28.95 8.25
CA LEU A 192 -21.23 28.16 9.46
C LEU A 192 -22.36 28.33 10.51
N ARG A 193 -22.92 29.53 10.68
CA ARG A 193 -24.12 29.74 11.52
C ARG A 193 -25.33 28.98 11.01
N SER A 194 -25.49 28.86 9.69
CA SER A 194 -26.58 28.08 9.10
C SER A 194 -26.46 26.58 9.41
N LEU A 195 -25.24 26.05 9.58
CA LEU A 195 -25.02 24.67 10.00
C LEU A 195 -25.43 24.46 11.46
N ILE A 196 -25.07 25.39 12.36
CA ILE A 196 -25.51 25.36 13.77
C ILE A 196 -27.03 25.37 13.84
N ALA A 197 -27.70 26.27 13.10
CA ALA A 197 -29.16 26.35 13.07
C ALA A 197 -29.85 25.07 12.56
N LYS A 198 -29.11 24.23 11.82
CA LYS A 198 -29.56 22.92 11.33
C LYS A 198 -29.10 21.75 12.21
N ASN A 199 -28.57 22.02 13.40
CA ASN A 199 -28.02 21.02 14.33
C ASN A 199 -26.91 20.15 13.73
N VAL A 200 -26.13 20.68 12.79
CA VAL A 200 -24.95 20.00 12.25
C VAL A 200 -23.79 20.16 13.22
N THR A 201 -23.25 19.05 13.72
CA THR A 201 -22.08 19.05 14.60
C THR A 201 -20.80 19.06 13.76
N VAL A 202 -19.98 20.09 13.96
CA VAL A 202 -18.66 20.23 13.29
C VAL A 202 -17.57 20.04 14.33
N SER A 203 -16.76 18.99 14.16
CA SER A 203 -15.69 18.64 15.09
C SER A 203 -14.45 19.52 14.89
N TYR A 204 -14.15 19.86 13.64
CA TYR A 204 -12.96 20.63 13.28
C TYR A 204 -13.28 21.66 12.20
N ILE A 205 -12.70 22.85 12.33
CA ILE A 205 -12.64 23.85 11.26
C ILE A 205 -11.18 24.20 11.04
N SER A 206 -10.68 24.05 9.81
CA SER A 206 -9.34 24.46 9.44
C SER A 206 -9.33 25.56 8.40
N SER A 207 -8.26 26.35 8.39
CA SER A 207 -7.99 27.32 7.35
C SER A 207 -6.51 27.69 7.31
N PRO A 208 -5.96 28.01 6.13
CA PRO A 208 -4.66 28.65 6.01
C PRO A 208 -4.70 30.17 6.27
N ASP A 209 -5.89 30.79 6.33
CA ASP A 209 -6.06 32.23 6.57
C ASP A 209 -6.09 32.52 8.10
N VAL A 210 -5.07 33.25 8.57
CA VAL A 210 -4.90 33.56 10.00
C VAL A 210 -6.00 34.49 10.50
N ASP A 211 -6.39 35.49 9.71
CA ASP A 211 -7.44 36.43 10.13
C ASP A 211 -8.82 35.78 10.14
N PHE A 212 -9.09 34.85 9.23
CA PHE A 212 -10.30 34.02 9.28
C PHE A 212 -10.38 33.26 10.62
N LEU A 213 -9.32 32.54 11.01
CA LEU A 213 -9.32 31.79 12.27
C LEU A 213 -9.49 32.70 13.50
N LYS A 214 -8.87 33.88 13.52
CA LYS A 214 -9.08 34.88 14.58
C LYS A 214 -10.54 35.31 14.67
N ARG A 215 -11.18 35.61 13.52
CA ARG A 215 -12.59 36.05 13.49
C ARG A 215 -13.54 34.94 13.93
N VAL A 216 -13.34 33.71 13.46
CA VAL A 216 -14.18 32.55 13.81
C VAL A 216 -14.04 32.18 15.29
N LYS A 217 -12.82 32.26 15.85
CA LYS A 217 -12.57 31.99 17.28
C LYS A 217 -13.43 32.83 18.22
N SER A 218 -13.70 34.09 17.88
CA SER A 218 -14.55 34.96 18.71
C SER A 218 -16.05 34.56 18.72
N ARG A 219 -16.48 33.73 17.75
CA ARG A 219 -17.89 33.44 17.47
C ARG A 219 -18.29 31.98 17.71
N PHE A 220 -17.32 31.07 17.73
CA PHE A 220 -17.53 29.64 17.97
C PHE A 220 -16.88 29.28 19.31
N SER A 221 -17.70 28.78 20.25
CA SER A 221 -17.31 28.59 21.65
C SER A 221 -16.12 27.62 21.82
N PRO A 222 -15.23 27.88 22.79
CA PRO A 222 -14.24 26.90 23.23
C PRO A 222 -14.97 25.68 23.84
N GLY A 223 -14.91 24.52 23.20
CA GLY A 223 -15.35 23.25 23.80
C GLY A 223 -15.86 22.19 22.82
N THR A 224 -16.51 22.58 21.71
CA THR A 224 -17.16 21.63 20.78
C THR A 224 -16.47 21.51 19.42
N THR A 225 -15.84 22.58 18.94
CA THR A 225 -15.18 22.61 17.62
C THR A 225 -13.73 23.05 17.79
N SER A 226 -12.80 22.27 17.24
CA SER A 226 -11.38 22.59 17.25
C SER A 226 -11.01 23.43 16.03
N LEU A 227 -10.37 24.57 16.25
CA LEU A 227 -9.84 25.43 15.17
C LEU A 227 -8.41 25.02 14.85
N ILE A 228 -8.14 24.69 13.59
CA ILE A 228 -6.85 24.14 13.16
C ILE A 228 -6.22 25.06 12.12
N PHE A 229 -4.99 25.50 12.37
CA PHE A 229 -4.25 26.27 11.39
C PHE A 229 -3.65 25.33 10.34
N ARG A 230 -4.16 25.40 9.10
CA ARG A 230 -3.62 24.62 7.99
C ARG A 230 -2.40 25.35 7.44
N VAL A 231 -1.26 24.69 7.50
CA VAL A 231 0.00 25.20 6.97
C VAL A 231 0.16 24.69 5.54
N LEU A 232 0.58 25.57 4.64
CA LEU A 232 0.94 25.22 3.26
C LEU A 232 2.46 25.05 3.14
N GLU A 233 3.02 25.15 1.95
CA GLU A 233 4.46 25.01 1.72
C GLU A 233 5.30 26.05 2.50
N GLN A 234 6.54 25.69 2.85
CA GLN A 234 7.39 26.51 3.73
C GLN A 234 7.65 27.92 3.21
N SER A 235 7.73 28.08 1.89
CA SER A 235 7.98 29.33 1.19
C SER A 235 6.72 30.11 0.85
N GLU A 236 5.54 29.50 0.94
CA GLU A 236 4.28 30.19 0.65
C GLU A 236 3.98 31.25 1.70
N ILE A 237 3.46 32.39 1.24
CA ILE A 237 3.16 33.56 2.07
C ILE A 237 1.71 33.50 2.54
N GLU A 238 1.52 33.59 3.85
CA GLU A 238 0.20 33.79 4.43
C GLU A 238 -0.23 35.26 4.20
N PRO A 239 -1.37 35.51 3.51
CA PRO A 239 -1.68 36.83 2.99
C PRO A 239 -1.88 37.93 4.05
N THR A 240 -2.29 37.57 5.27
CA THR A 240 -2.72 38.57 6.28
C THR A 240 -1.57 39.00 7.19
N THR A 241 -0.61 38.12 7.43
CA THR A 241 0.59 38.37 8.22
C THR A 241 1.79 38.74 7.37
N ASN A 242 1.74 38.51 6.05
CA ASN A 242 2.82 38.72 5.09
C ASN A 242 4.12 37.98 5.51
N GLN A 243 3.97 36.85 6.18
CA GLN A 243 5.06 35.95 6.58
C GLN A 243 4.88 34.61 5.88
N SER A 244 5.97 33.89 5.64
CA SER A 244 5.85 32.53 5.13
C SER A 244 5.28 31.59 6.19
N TYR A 245 4.61 30.51 5.78
CA TYR A 245 4.13 29.51 6.73
C TYR A 245 5.26 28.88 7.55
N GLY A 246 6.45 28.72 6.95
CA GLY A 246 7.65 28.27 7.66
C GLY A 246 8.07 29.21 8.81
N GLU A 247 8.03 30.52 8.59
CA GLU A 247 8.33 31.51 9.65
C GLU A 247 7.24 31.54 10.73
N LEU A 248 5.96 31.45 10.34
CA LEU A 248 4.85 31.40 11.30
C LEU A 248 4.96 30.22 12.27
N LEU A 249 5.37 29.05 11.77
CA LEU A 249 5.54 27.85 12.59
C LEU A 249 6.66 27.96 13.63
N LYS A 250 7.64 28.85 13.44
CA LYS A 250 8.66 29.13 14.49
C LYS A 250 8.05 29.83 15.71
N ASN A 251 6.87 30.44 15.57
CA ASN A 251 6.17 31.14 16.66
C ASN A 251 4.85 30.45 17.06
N LEU A 252 4.95 29.20 17.51
CA LEU A 252 3.81 28.40 18.01
C LEU A 252 2.99 29.09 19.12
N LYS A 253 3.62 29.96 19.93
CA LYS A 253 2.93 30.75 20.96
C LYS A 253 1.92 31.72 20.34
N GLN A 254 2.25 32.32 19.21
CA GLN A 254 1.34 33.21 18.48
C GLN A 254 0.21 32.41 17.83
N ILE A 255 0.50 31.24 17.25
CA ILE A 255 -0.51 30.34 16.66
C ILE A 255 -1.55 29.92 17.71
N LYS A 256 -1.10 29.58 18.93
CA LYS A 256 -1.99 29.20 20.03
C LYS A 256 -3.03 30.27 20.40
N LYS A 257 -2.79 31.54 20.06
CA LYS A 257 -3.77 32.62 20.28
C LYS A 257 -5.01 32.52 19.40
N PHE A 258 -4.95 31.83 18.27
CA PHE A 258 -6.10 31.71 17.35
C PHE A 258 -6.45 30.27 16.96
N ALA A 259 -5.55 29.30 17.14
CA ALA A 259 -5.78 27.89 16.84
C ALA A 259 -5.58 26.98 18.05
N SER A 260 -6.24 25.83 18.00
CA SER A 260 -6.10 24.70 18.95
C SER A 260 -5.16 23.62 18.46
N GLY A 261 -4.81 23.62 17.17
CA GLY A 261 -3.82 22.74 16.58
C GLY A 261 -3.35 23.26 15.22
N ILE A 262 -2.44 22.52 14.61
CA ILE A 262 -1.88 22.76 13.28
C ILE A 262 -2.08 21.51 12.41
N LEU A 263 -2.32 21.71 11.11
CA LEU A 263 -2.28 20.66 10.09
C LEU A 263 -1.12 21.00 9.15
N VAL A 264 -0.12 20.13 9.05
CA VAL A 264 1.12 20.41 8.31
C VAL A 264 1.41 19.33 7.26
N PRO A 265 1.99 19.68 6.10
CA PRO A 265 2.56 18.70 5.17
C PRO A 265 3.59 17.81 5.86
N LYS A 266 3.65 16.53 5.47
CA LYS A 266 4.55 15.54 6.09
C LYS A 266 6.02 15.96 6.14
N GLY A 267 6.47 16.73 5.15
CA GLY A 267 7.84 17.26 5.04
C GLY A 267 8.25 18.22 6.17
N TYR A 268 7.31 18.80 6.91
CA TYR A 268 7.63 19.62 8.10
C TYR A 268 8.08 18.78 9.30
N ILE A 269 7.69 17.52 9.35
CA ILE A 269 8.03 16.59 10.43
C ILE A 269 9.19 15.70 9.99
N TRP A 270 9.08 15.09 8.81
CA TRP A 270 10.10 14.25 8.19
C TRP A 270 10.56 14.87 6.87
N PRO A 271 11.53 15.79 6.89
CA PRO A 271 12.05 16.38 5.67
C PRO A 271 12.66 15.30 4.77
N VAL A 272 12.51 15.46 3.46
CA VAL A 272 13.05 14.56 2.45
C VAL A 272 13.99 15.34 1.57
N ASP A 273 15.18 14.81 1.31
CA ASP A 273 16.11 15.43 0.36
C ASP A 273 15.68 15.26 -1.10
N SER A 274 16.34 15.96 -2.02
CA SER A 274 16.06 15.88 -3.45
C SER A 274 16.30 14.49 -4.05
N ASN A 275 16.94 13.58 -3.32
CA ASN A 275 17.22 12.20 -3.72
C ASN A 275 16.22 11.21 -3.07
N LEU A 276 15.14 11.70 -2.46
CA LEU A 276 14.09 10.92 -1.79
C LEU A 276 14.54 10.16 -0.54
N TYR A 277 15.53 10.68 0.21
CA TYR A 277 15.90 10.12 1.52
C TYR A 277 15.43 11.00 2.68
N LEU A 278 14.94 10.36 3.74
CA LEU A 278 14.59 11.04 4.97
C LEU A 278 15.81 11.73 5.57
N GLN A 279 15.60 12.96 6.02
CA GLN A 279 16.48 13.68 6.93
C GLN A 279 16.03 13.42 8.39
N PRO A 280 16.83 13.81 9.40
CA PRO A 280 16.39 13.78 10.78
C PRO A 280 15.05 14.50 10.95
N HIS A 281 14.13 13.92 11.74
CA HIS A 281 12.86 14.58 12.01
C HIS A 281 13.06 15.89 12.77
N THR A 282 12.11 16.80 12.63
CA THR A 282 12.11 18.09 13.34
C THR A 282 11.54 17.93 14.76
N SER A 283 11.70 18.97 15.59
CA SER A 283 11.09 19.03 16.94
C SER A 283 9.64 19.54 16.92
N LEU A 284 9.06 19.78 15.73
CA LEU A 284 7.79 20.50 15.57
C LEU A 284 6.65 19.88 16.40
N VAL A 285 6.51 18.55 16.38
CA VAL A 285 5.44 17.87 17.12
C VAL A 285 5.59 18.09 18.62
N SER A 286 6.77 17.77 19.16
CA SER A 286 7.09 17.93 20.58
C SER A 286 6.95 19.38 21.05
N ASP A 287 7.37 20.36 20.24
CA ASP A 287 7.27 21.78 20.59
C ASP A 287 5.83 22.31 20.52
N ALA A 288 5.03 21.85 19.55
CA ALA A 288 3.60 22.14 19.47
C ALA A 288 2.85 21.56 20.67
N HIS A 289 3.15 20.32 21.06
CA HIS A 289 2.56 19.68 22.24
C HIS A 289 2.88 20.42 23.53
N LYS A 290 4.13 20.89 23.72
CA LYS A 290 4.52 21.77 24.85
C LYS A 290 3.69 23.07 24.88
N LYS A 291 3.27 23.58 23.73
CA LYS A 291 2.37 24.75 23.61
C LYS A 291 0.87 24.39 23.61
N LYS A 292 0.53 23.13 23.89
CA LYS A 292 -0.84 22.59 23.91
C LYS A 292 -1.54 22.76 22.56
N LEU A 293 -0.81 22.61 21.46
CA LEU A 293 -1.34 22.55 20.10
C LEU A 293 -1.36 21.08 19.65
N GLN A 294 -2.50 20.63 19.12
CA GLN A 294 -2.55 19.35 18.41
C GLN A 294 -1.79 19.46 17.08
N VAL A 295 -1.22 18.36 16.61
CA VAL A 295 -0.51 18.29 15.33
C VAL A 295 -1.15 17.21 14.48
N PHE A 296 -1.70 17.62 13.35
CA PHE A 296 -2.19 16.75 12.30
C PHE A 296 -1.23 16.82 11.12
N VAL A 297 -1.09 15.73 10.39
CA VAL A 297 -0.22 15.68 9.20
C VAL A 297 -1.02 15.37 7.95
N SER A 298 -0.70 16.06 6.86
CA SER A 298 -1.26 15.83 5.52
C SER A 298 -0.27 15.08 4.62
N ASP A 299 -0.78 14.65 3.47
CA ASP A 299 0.01 14.12 2.34
C ASP A 299 0.55 12.70 2.57
N LEU A 300 -0.21 11.95 3.37
CA LEU A 300 -0.11 10.50 3.54
C LEU A 300 -0.98 9.86 2.44
N ILE A 301 -0.33 9.49 1.34
CA ILE A 301 -0.96 9.06 0.09
C ILE A 301 -0.24 7.78 -0.37
N ASN A 302 -1.00 6.77 -0.80
CA ASN A 302 -0.45 5.45 -1.13
C ASN A 302 0.10 5.34 -2.55
N ASP A 303 -0.33 6.21 -3.47
CA ASP A 303 -0.10 6.09 -4.92
C ASP A 303 0.88 7.13 -5.47
N VAL A 304 1.93 7.45 -4.70
CA VAL A 304 3.01 8.38 -5.07
C VAL A 304 4.39 7.77 -4.79
N PRO A 305 5.48 8.33 -5.36
CA PRO A 305 6.83 7.94 -4.93
C PRO A 305 7.06 8.24 -3.44
N PHE A 306 7.55 7.25 -2.71
CA PHE A 306 7.90 7.36 -1.29
C PHE A 306 9.37 7.72 -1.12
N SER A 307 9.73 8.12 0.11
CA SER A 307 11.13 8.04 0.50
C SER A 307 11.62 6.60 0.46
N TYR A 308 12.84 6.38 -0.03
CA TYR A 308 13.48 5.07 -0.08
C TYR A 308 13.65 4.41 1.30
N ASN A 309 13.60 5.20 2.37
CA ASN A 309 13.62 4.70 3.75
C ASN A 309 12.40 3.83 4.11
N PHE A 310 11.29 3.98 3.38
CA PHE A 310 10.06 3.21 3.60
C PHE A 310 9.88 2.07 2.60
N SER A 311 10.77 1.89 1.63
CA SER A 311 10.67 0.78 0.66
C SER A 311 9.29 0.71 -0.04
N TYR A 312 8.68 1.86 -0.35
CA TYR A 312 7.32 1.97 -0.92
C TYR A 312 6.19 1.38 -0.05
N ASP A 313 6.41 1.24 1.25
CA ASP A 313 5.44 0.68 2.19
C ASP A 313 4.65 1.79 2.91
N PRO A 314 3.36 1.98 2.59
CA PRO A 314 2.58 3.09 3.14
C PRO A 314 2.25 2.89 4.62
N VAL A 315 2.19 1.64 5.11
CA VAL A 315 2.05 1.36 6.55
C VAL A 315 3.33 1.75 7.28
N ALA A 316 4.51 1.49 6.71
CA ALA A 316 5.78 1.92 7.30
C ALA A 316 5.87 3.46 7.39
N GLU A 317 5.44 4.18 6.34
CA GLU A 317 5.37 5.64 6.38
C GLU A 317 4.42 6.12 7.49
N CYS A 318 3.19 5.59 7.56
CA CYS A 318 2.24 5.95 8.60
C CYS A 318 2.81 5.73 10.01
N LEU A 319 3.44 4.57 10.24
CA LEU A 319 4.08 4.26 11.52
C LEU A 319 5.22 5.24 11.87
N SER A 320 5.86 5.91 10.92
CA SER A 320 6.86 6.94 11.24
C SER A 320 6.28 8.20 11.89
N PHE A 321 4.96 8.41 11.82
CA PHE A 321 4.27 9.50 12.52
C PHE A 321 3.65 9.05 13.85
N PHE A 322 3.65 7.73 14.11
CA PHE A 322 3.01 7.11 15.24
C PHE A 322 4.04 6.43 16.12
N ASN A 323 4.02 6.71 17.42
CA ASN A 323 4.82 5.95 18.39
C ASN A 323 6.34 6.05 18.13
N VAL A 324 6.81 7.25 17.76
CA VAL A 324 8.24 7.59 17.71
C VAL A 324 8.76 7.73 19.15
N SER A 325 10.08 7.61 19.32
CA SER A 325 10.73 7.60 20.65
C SER A 325 10.41 8.84 21.51
N ASP A 326 10.02 9.95 20.91
CA ASP A 326 9.74 11.22 21.59
C ASP A 326 8.37 11.84 21.23
N PHE A 327 7.69 11.42 20.16
CA PHE A 327 6.37 11.97 19.77
C PHE A 327 5.41 10.98 19.08
N SER A 328 4.13 11.35 19.03
CA SER A 328 3.13 10.86 18.06
C SER A 328 2.31 12.05 17.56
N VAL A 329 1.99 12.11 16.27
CA VAL A 329 1.00 13.10 15.78
C VAL A 329 -0.40 12.79 16.32
N ASP A 330 -1.24 13.81 16.45
CA ASP A 330 -2.62 13.68 16.96
C ASP A 330 -3.59 13.13 15.91
N GLY A 331 -3.23 13.16 14.63
CA GLY A 331 -3.99 12.51 13.56
C GLY A 331 -3.39 12.72 12.18
N VAL A 332 -3.95 12.04 11.19
CA VAL A 332 -3.46 12.08 9.81
C VAL A 332 -4.61 12.31 8.83
N LEU A 333 -4.37 13.14 7.84
CA LEU A 333 -5.26 13.39 6.70
C LEU A 333 -4.76 12.59 5.49
N SER A 334 -5.58 11.66 5.01
CA SER A 334 -5.22 10.73 3.93
C SER A 334 -6.37 10.52 2.95
N ASP A 335 -5.99 10.30 1.70
CA ASP A 335 -6.87 9.87 0.60
C ASP A 335 -7.21 8.36 0.71
N PHE A 336 -6.41 7.62 1.49
CA PHE A 336 -6.48 6.17 1.71
C PHE A 336 -6.66 5.87 3.21
N PRO A 337 -7.79 6.24 3.83
CA PRO A 337 -7.98 6.18 5.29
C PRO A 337 -7.87 4.76 5.89
N VAL A 338 -7.93 3.72 5.07
CA VAL A 338 -7.69 2.32 5.48
C VAL A 338 -6.25 2.11 6.01
N THR A 339 -5.24 2.69 5.36
CA THR A 339 -3.83 2.50 5.70
C THR A 339 -3.49 3.02 7.09
N PRO A 340 -3.79 4.30 7.44
CA PRO A 340 -3.54 4.78 8.79
C PRO A 340 -4.45 4.10 9.82
N SER A 341 -5.67 3.70 9.45
CA SER A 341 -6.54 2.90 10.35
C SER A 341 -5.86 1.58 10.73
N ALA A 342 -5.29 0.87 9.76
CA ALA A 342 -4.53 -0.35 9.99
C ALA A 342 -3.23 -0.07 10.76
N ALA A 343 -2.48 0.97 10.40
CA ALA A 343 -1.24 1.34 11.09
C ALA A 343 -1.46 1.61 12.58
N ILE A 344 -2.51 2.36 12.93
CA ILE A 344 -2.86 2.69 14.32
C ILE A 344 -3.33 1.45 15.09
N ASN A 345 -4.20 0.62 14.51
CA ASN A 345 -4.90 -0.41 15.27
C ASN A 345 -4.30 -1.82 15.17
N CYS A 346 -3.57 -2.11 14.09
CA CYS A 346 -3.00 -3.44 13.82
C CYS A 346 -1.47 -3.48 13.99
N PHE A 347 -0.78 -2.38 13.68
CA PHE A 347 0.68 -2.36 13.58
C PHE A 347 1.38 -1.52 14.64
N SER A 348 0.66 -0.61 15.30
CA SER A 348 1.19 0.12 16.44
C SER A 348 1.32 -0.82 17.65
N GLY A 349 2.33 -0.58 18.49
CA GLY A 349 2.56 -1.39 19.69
C GLY A 349 3.12 -2.79 19.45
N LEU A 350 3.54 -3.11 18.22
CA LEU A 350 4.41 -4.25 17.96
C LEU A 350 5.73 -4.05 18.72
N GLY A 351 6.03 -4.91 19.70
CA GLY A 351 7.33 -4.92 20.37
C GLY A 351 8.47 -5.29 19.41
N GLU A 352 9.72 -5.33 19.90
CA GLU A 352 10.91 -5.54 19.05
C GLU A 352 10.92 -6.90 18.31
N ASN A 353 10.16 -7.89 18.77
CA ASN A 353 10.01 -9.21 18.12
C ASN A 353 8.61 -9.80 18.35
N PRO A 354 7.57 -9.30 17.66
CA PRO A 354 6.21 -9.74 17.90
C PRO A 354 6.03 -11.18 17.41
N THR A 355 5.30 -12.01 18.15
CA THR A 355 4.99 -13.39 17.73
C THR A 355 4.22 -13.41 16.40
N LYS A 356 4.51 -14.38 15.53
CA LYS A 356 3.72 -14.61 14.31
C LYS A 356 2.29 -14.99 14.69
N GLN A 357 1.31 -14.39 14.02
CA GLN A 357 -0.12 -14.63 14.26
C GLN A 357 -0.74 -15.61 13.27
N VAL A 358 -0.08 -15.85 12.14
CA VAL A 358 -0.48 -16.80 11.11
C VAL A 358 0.73 -17.63 10.67
N ASP A 359 0.48 -18.87 10.25
CA ASP A 359 1.51 -19.84 9.82
C ASP A 359 1.87 -19.72 8.31
N THR A 360 1.62 -18.55 7.72
CA THR A 360 1.96 -18.29 6.32
C THR A 360 3.46 -18.06 6.19
N LEU A 361 4.08 -18.79 5.25
CA LEU A 361 5.50 -18.62 4.93
C LEU A 361 5.76 -17.30 4.19
N VAL A 362 6.80 -16.60 4.60
CA VAL A 362 7.42 -15.51 3.85
C VAL A 362 8.59 -16.10 3.08
N ILE A 363 8.43 -16.23 1.77
CA ILE A 363 9.43 -16.75 0.84
C ILE A 363 9.98 -15.56 0.06
N THR A 364 11.30 -15.43 -0.03
CA THR A 364 11.89 -14.33 -0.79
C THR A 364 11.75 -14.54 -2.29
N LYS A 365 11.71 -13.43 -3.03
CA LYS A 365 11.97 -13.36 -4.45
C LYS A 365 13.35 -12.74 -4.63
N TYR A 366 14.37 -13.57 -4.69
CA TYR A 366 15.78 -13.25 -4.85
C TYR A 366 16.41 -12.50 -3.66
N GLY A 367 16.05 -12.90 -2.43
CA GLY A 367 16.36 -12.16 -1.21
C GLY A 367 15.49 -10.90 -1.05
N ALA A 368 15.99 -9.87 -0.37
CA ALA A 368 15.31 -8.57 -0.25
C ALA A 368 15.54 -7.71 -1.50
N SER A 369 15.17 -8.25 -2.67
CA SER A 369 15.47 -7.66 -3.98
C SER A 369 14.71 -6.36 -4.26
N GLY A 370 13.68 -6.07 -3.48
CA GLY A 370 12.95 -4.80 -3.45
C GLY A 370 13.80 -3.61 -2.98
N ASP A 371 14.84 -3.89 -2.19
CA ASP A 371 15.69 -2.87 -1.57
C ASP A 371 17.15 -2.92 -2.04
N THR A 372 17.61 -4.08 -2.53
CA THR A 372 19.01 -4.37 -2.83
C THR A 372 19.15 -5.21 -4.10
N PRO A 373 20.33 -5.27 -4.75
CA PRO A 373 20.52 -6.12 -5.92
C PRO A 373 20.24 -7.59 -5.64
N ALA A 374 19.42 -8.19 -6.50
CA ALA A 374 18.91 -9.55 -6.36
C ALA A 374 20.04 -10.59 -6.24
N CYS A 375 19.80 -11.64 -5.46
CA CYS A 375 20.71 -12.78 -5.28
C CYS A 375 22.14 -12.43 -4.76
N THR A 376 22.30 -11.28 -4.11
CA THR A 376 23.58 -10.89 -3.48
C THR A 376 23.65 -11.30 -2.01
N ASP A 377 24.87 -11.36 -1.47
CA ASP A 377 25.12 -11.46 -0.02
C ASP A 377 24.30 -10.44 0.78
N LEU A 378 24.23 -9.20 0.32
CA LEU A 378 23.47 -8.12 0.94
C LEU A 378 21.96 -8.40 0.93
N ALA A 379 21.41 -8.85 -0.20
CA ALA A 379 19.99 -9.16 -0.33
C ALA A 379 19.55 -10.30 0.60
N TYR A 380 20.39 -11.33 0.75
CA TYR A 380 20.10 -12.46 1.64
C TYR A 380 20.26 -12.12 3.12
N ASN A 381 21.31 -11.39 3.48
CA ASN A 381 21.48 -10.91 4.86
C ASN A 381 20.30 -10.04 5.30
N LYS A 382 19.89 -9.11 4.43
CA LYS A 382 18.74 -8.25 4.68
C LYS A 382 17.43 -9.04 4.76
N ALA A 383 17.20 -10.00 3.85
CA ALA A 383 16.01 -10.83 3.94
C ALA A 383 15.92 -11.64 5.24
N LYS A 384 17.06 -12.14 5.75
CA LYS A 384 17.13 -12.84 7.04
C LYS A 384 16.79 -11.89 8.19
N SER A 385 17.34 -10.67 8.21
CA SER A 385 17.00 -9.66 9.22
C SER A 385 15.56 -9.16 9.12
N ASP A 386 15.01 -9.13 7.91
CA ASP A 386 13.62 -8.74 7.63
C ASP A 386 12.61 -9.85 7.97
N GLY A 387 13.09 -11.01 8.44
CA GLY A 387 12.24 -12.07 8.98
C GLY A 387 11.72 -13.08 7.96
N ALA A 388 12.33 -13.21 6.78
CA ALA A 388 11.96 -14.26 5.83
C ALA A 388 12.11 -15.67 6.43
N ASP A 389 11.19 -16.60 6.12
CA ASP A 389 11.33 -18.00 6.54
C ASP A 389 12.16 -18.81 5.55
N VAL A 390 12.02 -18.47 4.26
CA VAL A 390 12.63 -19.21 3.15
C VAL A 390 13.41 -18.24 2.28
N LEU A 391 14.70 -18.51 2.13
CA LEU A 391 15.60 -17.77 1.25
C LEU A 391 15.74 -18.53 -0.07
N ASP A 392 15.42 -17.89 -1.18
CA ASP A 392 15.46 -18.51 -2.51
C ASP A 392 16.78 -18.25 -3.24
N CYS A 393 17.27 -19.25 -3.97
CA CYS A 393 18.40 -19.12 -4.88
C CYS A 393 18.01 -19.78 -6.22
N PRO A 394 17.64 -18.99 -7.23
CA PRO A 394 17.55 -19.48 -8.60
C PRO A 394 18.97 -19.75 -9.09
N VAL A 395 19.29 -21.01 -9.34
CA VAL A 395 20.65 -21.43 -9.68
C VAL A 395 20.88 -21.25 -11.17
N GLN A 396 21.94 -20.51 -11.49
CA GLN A 396 22.49 -20.41 -12.83
C GLN A 396 23.84 -21.12 -12.88
N MET A 397 24.27 -21.46 -14.10
CA MET A 397 25.55 -22.09 -14.37
C MET A 397 26.46 -21.14 -15.14
N SER A 398 27.71 -21.02 -14.70
CA SER A 398 28.78 -20.41 -15.50
C SER A 398 29.29 -21.39 -16.56
N LYS A 399 30.06 -20.88 -17.53
CA LYS A 399 30.67 -21.66 -18.63
C LYS A 399 31.55 -22.80 -18.14
N ASP A 400 32.27 -22.58 -17.03
CA ASP A 400 33.17 -23.53 -16.37
C ASP A 400 32.45 -24.43 -15.34
N GLY A 401 31.11 -24.40 -15.29
CA GLY A 401 30.30 -25.31 -14.50
C GLY A 401 30.16 -24.95 -13.02
N THR A 402 30.47 -23.71 -12.64
CA THR A 402 30.24 -23.22 -11.28
C THR A 402 28.76 -22.82 -11.09
N PRO A 403 28.03 -23.41 -10.12
CA PRO A 403 26.66 -23.01 -9.81
C PRO A 403 26.64 -21.76 -8.91
N PHE A 404 25.77 -20.80 -9.21
CA PHE A 404 25.65 -19.55 -8.46
C PHE A 404 24.22 -19.01 -8.47
N CYS A 405 23.89 -18.11 -7.54
CA CYS A 405 22.55 -17.52 -7.43
C CYS A 405 22.44 -16.27 -8.33
N LEU A 406 21.46 -16.23 -9.22
CA LEU A 406 21.15 -15.05 -10.03
C LEU A 406 19.68 -15.08 -10.47
N SER A 407 19.04 -13.91 -10.55
CA SER A 407 17.59 -13.80 -10.81
C SER A 407 17.15 -14.25 -12.20
N SER A 408 18.07 -14.27 -13.17
CA SER A 408 17.86 -14.69 -14.56
C SER A 408 19.12 -15.33 -15.13
N VAL A 409 18.96 -16.14 -16.16
CA VAL A 409 20.06 -16.69 -16.97
C VAL A 409 20.69 -15.61 -17.88
N ASP A 410 20.01 -14.49 -18.10
CA ASP A 410 20.55 -13.32 -18.81
C ASP A 410 21.15 -12.31 -17.83
N LEU A 411 22.46 -12.09 -17.95
CA LEU A 411 23.22 -11.17 -17.11
C LEU A 411 22.78 -9.71 -17.29
N LEU A 412 22.15 -9.35 -18.42
CA LEU A 412 21.66 -7.99 -18.66
C LEU A 412 20.57 -7.54 -17.68
N GLU A 413 19.83 -8.47 -17.09
CA GLU A 413 18.67 -8.14 -16.26
C GLU A 413 19.04 -7.64 -14.85
N SER A 414 20.20 -8.07 -14.33
CA SER A 414 20.56 -7.86 -12.92
C SER A 414 22.04 -7.57 -12.69
N THR A 415 22.79 -7.21 -13.75
CA THR A 415 24.20 -6.82 -13.64
C THR A 415 24.54 -5.67 -14.58
N THR A 416 25.72 -5.08 -14.41
CA THR A 416 26.26 -4.03 -15.31
C THR A 416 26.97 -4.59 -16.55
N VAL A 417 26.75 -5.84 -16.93
CA VAL A 417 27.48 -6.52 -18.03
C VAL A 417 27.45 -5.75 -19.35
N ALA A 418 26.37 -5.02 -19.63
CA ALA A 418 26.23 -4.18 -20.82
C ALA A 418 27.32 -3.09 -20.95
N HIS A 419 27.90 -2.66 -19.83
CA HIS A 419 28.94 -1.64 -19.75
C HIS A 419 30.37 -2.21 -19.75
N THR A 420 30.52 -3.51 -19.96
CA THR A 420 31.80 -4.21 -19.99
C THR A 420 32.18 -4.66 -21.40
N ASN A 421 33.39 -5.18 -21.56
CA ASN A 421 33.82 -5.78 -22.84
C ASN A 421 33.03 -7.06 -23.20
N PHE A 422 32.33 -7.67 -22.24
CA PHE A 422 31.49 -8.84 -22.47
C PHE A 422 30.22 -8.56 -23.26
N LYS A 423 29.87 -7.28 -23.51
CA LYS A 423 28.75 -6.93 -24.41
C LYS A 423 28.86 -7.57 -25.80
N THR A 424 30.07 -7.89 -26.23
CA THR A 424 30.37 -8.60 -27.49
C THR A 424 29.97 -10.08 -27.49
N ARG A 425 29.65 -10.65 -26.33
CA ARG A 425 29.14 -12.03 -26.15
C ARG A 425 27.62 -12.14 -26.25
N ALA A 426 26.93 -11.04 -26.54
CA ALA A 426 25.49 -11.04 -26.69
C ALA A 426 25.06 -11.95 -27.85
N THR A 427 24.07 -12.81 -27.62
CA THR A 427 23.53 -13.73 -28.61
C THR A 427 22.03 -13.95 -28.38
N THR A 428 21.33 -14.47 -29.39
CA THR A 428 19.90 -14.81 -29.30
C THR A 428 19.75 -16.32 -29.25
N ILE A 429 19.07 -16.82 -28.21
CA ILE A 429 18.79 -18.25 -28.02
C ILE A 429 17.28 -18.39 -27.89
N GLN A 430 16.62 -18.78 -28.99
CA GLN A 430 15.16 -18.79 -29.09
C GLN A 430 14.51 -19.73 -28.07
N GLU A 431 15.18 -20.81 -27.67
CA GLU A 431 14.65 -21.71 -26.63
C GLU A 431 14.63 -21.10 -25.22
N ILE A 432 15.35 -19.99 -24.99
CA ILE A 432 15.39 -19.29 -23.70
C ILE A 432 14.60 -17.99 -23.76
N LYS A 433 14.93 -17.11 -24.73
CA LYS A 433 14.22 -15.85 -24.94
C LYS A 433 14.39 -15.32 -26.37
N ASN A 434 13.38 -14.58 -26.83
CA ASN A 434 13.32 -14.06 -28.20
C ASN A 434 14.17 -12.80 -28.43
N THR A 435 14.90 -12.33 -27.43
CA THR A 435 15.75 -11.13 -27.50
C THR A 435 17.21 -11.49 -27.32
N SER A 436 18.12 -10.64 -27.82
CA SER A 436 19.55 -10.81 -27.56
C SER A 436 19.85 -10.69 -26.06
N GLY A 437 20.71 -11.54 -25.54
CA GLY A 437 21.09 -11.61 -24.13
C GLY A 437 22.54 -12.01 -23.95
N ILE A 438 23.09 -11.76 -22.76
CA ILE A 438 24.43 -12.24 -22.38
C ILE A 438 24.23 -13.31 -21.32
N TYR A 439 24.27 -14.57 -21.75
CA TYR A 439 23.89 -15.68 -20.90
C TYR A 439 25.00 -16.08 -19.93
N THR A 440 24.63 -16.50 -18.72
CA THR A 440 25.59 -16.89 -17.67
C THR A 440 26.57 -17.97 -18.12
N PHE A 441 26.11 -18.95 -18.90
CA PHE A 441 26.95 -20.05 -19.40
C PHE A 441 27.88 -19.64 -20.55
N SER A 442 27.87 -18.37 -20.98
CA SER A 442 28.82 -17.85 -21.97
C SER A 442 30.09 -17.25 -21.34
N LEU A 443 30.09 -17.03 -20.01
CA LEU A 443 31.21 -16.48 -19.22
C LEU A 443 31.64 -17.48 -18.14
N THR A 444 32.94 -17.53 -17.84
CA THR A 444 33.48 -18.27 -16.68
C THR A 444 33.08 -17.61 -15.37
N TRP A 445 33.13 -18.33 -14.25
CA TRP A 445 32.87 -17.75 -12.94
C TRP A 445 33.83 -16.60 -12.61
N GLU A 446 35.10 -16.75 -13.02
CA GLU A 446 36.13 -15.73 -12.84
C GLU A 446 35.84 -14.44 -13.62
N GLU A 447 35.14 -14.51 -14.75
CA GLU A 447 34.62 -13.34 -15.47
C GLU A 447 33.37 -12.78 -14.79
N ILE A 448 32.42 -13.64 -14.41
CA ILE A 448 31.14 -13.25 -13.79
C ILE A 448 31.36 -12.51 -12.47
N LYS A 449 32.29 -12.96 -11.63
CA LYS A 449 32.59 -12.30 -10.35
C LYS A 449 33.13 -10.88 -10.49
N THR A 450 33.59 -10.48 -11.68
CA THR A 450 34.02 -9.10 -11.95
C THR A 450 32.85 -8.16 -12.25
N LEU A 451 31.66 -8.71 -12.54
CA LEU A 451 30.47 -7.94 -12.83
C LEU A 451 29.94 -7.29 -11.56
N THR A 452 29.41 -6.08 -11.72
CA THR A 452 28.71 -5.39 -10.63
C THR A 452 27.24 -5.80 -10.67
N PRO A 453 26.66 -6.32 -9.57
CA PRO A 453 25.22 -6.53 -9.47
C PRO A 453 24.46 -5.22 -9.69
N SER A 454 23.26 -5.28 -10.25
CA SER A 454 22.36 -4.14 -10.40
C SER A 454 20.99 -4.49 -9.85
N ILE A 455 20.38 -3.54 -9.13
CA ILE A 455 19.02 -3.68 -8.62
C ILE A 455 18.02 -3.82 -9.77
N LEU A 456 17.01 -4.68 -9.56
CA LEU A 456 15.93 -4.88 -10.52
C LEU A 456 15.06 -3.61 -10.63
N LYS A 457 14.49 -3.38 -11.81
CA LYS A 457 13.67 -2.20 -12.11
C LYS A 457 12.33 -2.59 -12.75
N PRO A 458 11.52 -3.45 -12.13
CA PRO A 458 10.32 -4.01 -12.77
C PRO A 458 9.27 -2.95 -13.19
N TYR A 459 9.33 -1.77 -12.58
CA TYR A 459 8.34 -0.70 -12.78
C TYR A 459 8.94 0.62 -13.28
N GLU A 460 10.13 0.60 -13.91
CA GLU A 460 10.78 1.82 -14.43
C GLU A 460 9.95 2.59 -15.45
N LYS A 461 9.08 1.90 -16.20
CA LYS A 461 8.14 2.54 -17.15
C LYS A 461 7.18 3.53 -16.47
N PHE A 462 6.94 3.34 -15.17
CA PHE A 462 6.13 4.24 -14.34
C PHE A 462 6.98 5.26 -13.57
N ARG A 463 8.28 5.37 -13.88
CA ARG A 463 9.26 6.19 -13.15
C ARG A 463 9.37 5.82 -11.67
N LEU A 464 9.07 4.56 -11.33
CA LEU A 464 9.28 3.98 -10.01
C LEU A 464 10.58 3.20 -10.01
N PHE A 465 11.62 3.78 -9.39
CA PHE A 465 12.96 3.22 -9.30
C PHE A 465 13.23 2.74 -7.89
N ARG A 466 13.84 1.57 -7.70
CA ARG A 466 14.29 1.12 -6.36
C ARG A 466 15.47 1.96 -5.85
N ASN A 467 15.83 1.74 -4.58
CA ASN A 467 16.82 2.54 -3.85
C ASN A 467 18.15 2.75 -4.63
N PRO A 468 18.43 3.98 -5.11
CA PRO A 468 19.61 4.25 -5.94
C PRO A 468 20.92 4.18 -5.16
N LYS A 469 20.94 4.44 -3.84
CA LYS A 469 22.17 4.30 -3.03
C LYS A 469 22.60 2.84 -2.95
N LEU A 470 21.66 1.90 -3.00
CA LEU A 470 21.93 0.46 -2.96
C LEU A 470 22.01 -0.18 -4.36
N GLN A 471 21.80 0.59 -5.44
CA GLN A 471 21.60 0.07 -6.80
C GLN A 471 22.66 -0.94 -7.25
N ASN A 472 23.92 -0.74 -6.86
CA ASN A 472 25.06 -1.55 -7.32
C ASN A 472 25.84 -2.17 -6.15
N GLN A 473 25.20 -2.34 -4.99
CA GLN A 473 25.85 -2.88 -3.79
C GLN A 473 25.71 -4.40 -3.67
N GLY A 474 26.58 -5.01 -2.87
CA GLY A 474 26.63 -6.45 -2.65
C GLY A 474 27.52 -7.18 -3.66
N LYS A 475 27.63 -8.49 -3.48
CA LYS A 475 28.46 -9.39 -4.30
C LYS A 475 27.61 -10.54 -4.83
N LEU A 476 27.87 -10.94 -6.08
CA LEU A 476 27.37 -12.21 -6.61
C LEU A 476 27.99 -13.35 -5.82
N ILE A 477 27.20 -14.35 -5.45
CA ILE A 477 27.65 -15.48 -4.64
C ILE A 477 27.40 -16.81 -5.34
N THR A 478 28.36 -17.70 -5.20
CA THR A 478 28.21 -19.11 -5.59
C THR A 478 27.12 -19.78 -4.77
N LEU A 479 26.62 -20.92 -5.25
CA LEU A 479 25.66 -21.73 -4.49
C LEU A 479 26.27 -22.20 -3.16
N SER A 480 27.58 -22.48 -3.12
CA SER A 480 28.27 -22.88 -1.89
C SER A 480 28.30 -21.75 -0.84
N GLU A 481 28.57 -20.51 -1.28
CA GLU A 481 28.54 -19.34 -0.42
C GLU A 481 27.12 -19.05 0.07
N PHE A 482 26.11 -19.17 -0.79
CA PHE A 482 24.70 -19.05 -0.40
C PHE A 482 24.33 -20.08 0.68
N LEU A 483 24.70 -21.35 0.50
CA LEU A 483 24.42 -22.40 1.49
C LEU A 483 25.11 -22.11 2.83
N SER A 484 26.32 -21.54 2.80
CA SER A 484 27.04 -21.13 4.02
C SER A 484 26.36 -19.93 4.70
N LEU A 485 25.98 -18.91 3.92
CA LEU A 485 25.31 -17.69 4.40
C LEU A 485 23.94 -17.98 5.05
N THR A 486 23.27 -19.01 4.56
CA THR A 486 21.90 -19.36 4.94
C THR A 486 21.83 -20.50 5.96
N GLU A 487 22.95 -20.87 6.59
CA GLU A 487 22.97 -21.94 7.61
C GLU A 487 21.90 -21.70 8.69
N GLY A 488 21.12 -22.75 8.98
CA GLY A 488 20.00 -22.72 9.91
C GLY A 488 18.67 -22.22 9.32
N SER A 489 18.66 -21.69 8.10
CA SER A 489 17.45 -21.24 7.41
C SER A 489 16.79 -22.35 6.58
N ARG A 490 15.50 -22.20 6.25
CA ARG A 490 14.89 -22.94 5.14
C ARG A 490 15.32 -22.27 3.84
N ILE A 491 15.61 -23.06 2.81
CA ILE A 491 16.03 -22.54 1.50
C ILE A 491 15.16 -23.10 0.39
N LEU A 492 15.03 -22.33 -0.69
CA LEU A 492 14.38 -22.74 -1.93
C LEU A 492 15.35 -22.62 -3.09
N ILE A 493 15.76 -23.76 -3.66
CA ILE A 493 16.66 -23.79 -4.81
C ILE A 493 15.84 -23.89 -6.09
N GLY A 494 15.91 -22.87 -6.95
CA GLY A 494 15.27 -22.86 -8.25
C GLY A 494 16.16 -23.52 -9.31
N ILE A 495 15.61 -24.45 -10.08
CA ILE A 495 16.28 -25.11 -11.20
C ILE A 495 15.45 -24.89 -12.45
N GLU A 496 15.99 -24.13 -13.40
CA GLU A 496 15.38 -23.88 -14.70
C GLU A 496 16.36 -24.20 -15.83
N ASN A 497 15.86 -24.30 -17.07
CA ASN A 497 16.65 -24.56 -18.28
C ASN A 497 17.52 -25.84 -18.23
N ALA A 498 17.15 -26.82 -17.40
CA ALA A 498 17.99 -27.99 -17.14
C ALA A 498 18.28 -28.83 -18.40
N ALA A 499 17.26 -29.04 -19.25
CA ALA A 499 17.42 -29.77 -20.51
C ALA A 499 18.33 -29.02 -21.49
N TYR A 500 18.14 -27.70 -21.63
CA TYR A 500 18.98 -26.86 -22.48
C TYR A 500 20.45 -26.88 -22.04
N LEU A 501 20.71 -26.67 -20.75
CA LEU A 501 22.07 -26.69 -20.20
C LEU A 501 22.73 -28.05 -20.41
N ALA A 502 22.00 -29.14 -20.21
CA ALA A 502 22.48 -30.50 -20.43
C ALA A 502 22.85 -30.76 -21.90
N GLU A 503 21.93 -30.50 -22.84
CA GLU A 503 22.12 -30.86 -24.25
C GLU A 503 23.02 -29.91 -25.02
N LYS A 504 22.87 -28.60 -24.77
CA LYS A 504 23.49 -27.56 -25.59
C LYS A 504 24.77 -27.01 -25.00
N GLN A 505 24.89 -27.07 -23.67
CA GLN A 505 26.05 -26.51 -22.95
C GLN A 505 26.90 -27.58 -22.27
N ASN A 506 26.47 -28.85 -22.25
CA ASN A 506 27.12 -29.94 -21.51
C ASN A 506 27.27 -29.63 -20.01
N LEU A 507 26.29 -28.93 -19.43
CA LEU A 507 26.26 -28.51 -18.02
C LEU A 507 25.06 -29.14 -17.30
N SER A 508 25.33 -29.93 -16.25
CA SER A 508 24.26 -30.49 -15.42
C SER A 508 24.00 -29.63 -14.18
N VAL A 509 23.04 -28.71 -14.27
CA VAL A 509 22.62 -27.89 -13.12
C VAL A 509 22.10 -28.75 -11.96
N ILE A 510 21.44 -29.87 -12.26
CA ILE A 510 20.89 -30.77 -11.24
C ILE A 510 22.02 -31.45 -10.46
N ASN A 511 23.01 -32.01 -11.15
CA ASN A 511 24.16 -32.61 -10.47
C ASN A 511 24.95 -31.58 -9.67
N ALA A 512 25.16 -30.39 -10.24
CA ALA A 512 25.84 -29.28 -9.55
C ALA A 512 25.13 -28.89 -8.24
N VAL A 513 23.80 -28.78 -8.26
CA VAL A 513 22.98 -28.50 -7.07
C VAL A 513 23.08 -29.65 -6.06
N LEU A 514 22.89 -30.90 -6.50
CA LEU A 514 22.93 -32.05 -5.61
C LEU A 514 24.31 -32.24 -4.97
N ASP A 515 25.39 -31.97 -5.70
CA ASP A 515 26.75 -32.08 -5.19
C ASP A 515 27.10 -30.94 -4.23
N ALA A 516 26.63 -29.72 -4.50
CA ALA A 516 26.74 -28.62 -3.53
C ALA A 516 26.01 -28.97 -2.22
N LEU A 517 24.77 -29.46 -2.30
CA LEU A 517 23.96 -29.85 -1.14
C LEU A 517 24.54 -31.06 -0.37
N LYS A 518 25.23 -31.98 -1.04
CA LYS A 518 25.93 -33.10 -0.38
C LYS A 518 27.14 -32.64 0.43
N LYS A 519 27.86 -31.61 -0.04
CA LYS A 519 29.05 -31.04 0.62
C LYS A 519 28.66 -30.23 1.85
N THR A 520 27.45 -29.67 1.90
CA THR A 520 26.89 -29.05 3.10
C THR A 520 26.49 -30.10 4.13
N LYS A 521 26.70 -29.83 5.42
CA LYS A 521 26.29 -30.77 6.50
C LYS A 521 24.77 -30.95 6.46
N ARG A 522 24.27 -32.09 6.00
CA ARG A 522 22.83 -32.44 5.76
C ARG A 522 21.77 -31.98 6.78
N ARG A 523 22.14 -31.63 8.02
CA ARG A 523 21.22 -31.12 9.06
C ARG A 523 21.15 -29.59 9.14
N SER A 524 21.89 -28.86 8.30
CA SER A 524 21.97 -27.38 8.36
C SER A 524 20.76 -26.66 7.78
N HIS A 525 20.01 -27.28 6.86
CA HIS A 525 18.90 -26.64 6.14
C HIS A 525 17.71 -27.58 5.94
N LYS A 526 16.49 -27.01 5.94
CA LYS A 526 15.33 -27.63 5.28
C LYS A 526 15.29 -27.12 3.83
N VAL A 527 15.36 -28.04 2.87
CA VAL A 527 15.58 -27.70 1.45
C VAL A 527 14.30 -27.92 0.63
N MET A 528 13.91 -26.89 -0.09
CA MET A 528 12.86 -26.90 -1.11
C MET A 528 13.55 -26.83 -2.48
N ILE A 529 13.11 -27.60 -3.46
CA ILE A 529 13.57 -27.49 -4.86
C ILE A 529 12.38 -27.08 -5.72
N GLN A 530 12.52 -25.97 -6.43
CA GLN A 530 11.50 -25.42 -7.31
C GLN A 530 11.92 -25.58 -8.77
N SER A 531 10.96 -25.93 -9.63
CA SER A 531 11.12 -25.88 -11.08
C SER A 531 9.77 -25.69 -11.76
N THR A 532 9.76 -25.09 -12.94
CA THR A 532 8.60 -25.14 -13.85
C THR A 532 8.51 -26.45 -14.61
N HIS A 533 9.53 -27.30 -14.49
CA HIS A 533 9.65 -28.55 -15.23
C HIS A 533 9.41 -29.77 -14.32
N SER A 534 8.36 -30.52 -14.59
CA SER A 534 8.03 -31.78 -13.89
C SER A 534 9.16 -32.82 -14.00
N SER A 535 9.87 -32.82 -15.13
CA SER A 535 10.99 -33.72 -15.40
C SER A 535 12.17 -33.53 -14.42
N VAL A 536 12.39 -32.29 -13.96
CA VAL A 536 13.38 -31.95 -12.91
C VAL A 536 12.93 -32.47 -11.55
N LEU A 537 11.65 -32.31 -11.21
CA LEU A 537 11.14 -32.65 -9.88
C LEU A 537 10.97 -34.17 -9.67
N LYS A 538 10.68 -34.93 -10.74
CA LYS A 538 10.47 -36.39 -10.70
C LYS A 538 11.70 -37.17 -10.25
N ILE A 539 12.91 -36.68 -10.55
CA ILE A 539 14.16 -37.37 -10.22
C ILE A 539 14.69 -37.06 -8.81
N LEU A 540 14.05 -36.13 -8.09
CA LEU A 540 14.46 -35.73 -6.76
C LEU A 540 13.88 -36.66 -5.69
N ASP A 541 14.71 -36.99 -4.70
CA ASP A 541 14.32 -37.82 -3.57
C ASP A 541 13.38 -37.04 -2.63
N LYS A 542 12.08 -37.39 -2.67
CA LYS A 542 11.02 -36.80 -1.83
C LYS A 542 11.25 -36.97 -0.32
N SER A 543 12.12 -37.90 0.11
CA SER A 543 12.47 -38.05 1.53
C SER A 543 13.47 -37.00 1.99
N LYS A 544 14.18 -36.37 1.05
CA LYS A 544 15.23 -35.37 1.32
C LYS A 544 14.78 -33.94 1.01
N PHE A 545 13.91 -33.77 0.02
CA PHE A 545 13.56 -32.45 -0.51
C PHE A 545 12.04 -32.26 -0.54
N GLU A 546 11.59 -31.05 -0.22
CA GLU A 546 10.26 -30.59 -0.59
C GLU A 546 10.30 -30.16 -2.07
N ARG A 547 9.47 -30.77 -2.92
CA ARG A 547 9.40 -30.49 -4.36
C ARG A 547 8.32 -29.44 -4.62
N VAL A 548 8.67 -28.37 -5.31
CA VAL A 548 7.81 -27.21 -5.54
C VAL A 548 7.60 -27.03 -7.05
N TYR A 549 6.40 -27.29 -7.54
CA TYR A 549 6.06 -27.05 -8.93
C TYR A 549 5.65 -25.60 -9.14
N LYS A 550 6.33 -24.88 -10.03
CA LYS A 550 5.94 -23.52 -10.39
C LYS A 550 5.14 -23.56 -11.70
N VAL A 551 3.92 -23.05 -11.67
CA VAL A 551 3.12 -22.91 -12.89
C VAL A 551 3.62 -21.71 -13.68
N ASP A 552 3.90 -21.89 -14.96
CA ASP A 552 4.49 -20.86 -15.83
C ASP A 552 3.57 -19.67 -16.09
N GLU A 553 2.27 -19.92 -16.18
CA GLU A 553 1.27 -18.92 -16.52
C GLU A 553 0.19 -18.76 -15.44
N ASN A 554 -0.61 -17.69 -15.57
CA ASN A 554 -1.77 -17.53 -14.71
C ASN A 554 -2.88 -18.47 -15.18
N ILE A 555 -3.42 -19.27 -14.26
CA ILE A 555 -4.42 -20.31 -14.54
C ILE A 555 -5.73 -20.02 -13.81
N GLY A 556 -6.86 -20.32 -14.45
CA GLY A 556 -8.19 -20.16 -13.84
C GLY A 556 -8.66 -21.38 -13.06
N ASP A 557 -8.20 -22.56 -13.48
CA ASP A 557 -8.53 -23.86 -12.89
C ASP A 557 -7.44 -24.90 -13.25
N ALA A 558 -7.54 -26.11 -12.69
CA ALA A 558 -6.71 -27.26 -13.04
C ALA A 558 -7.56 -28.55 -13.11
N SER A 559 -7.35 -29.41 -14.12
CA SER A 559 -8.07 -30.68 -14.22
C SER A 559 -7.73 -31.62 -13.05
N GLU A 560 -8.64 -32.54 -12.71
CA GLU A 560 -8.37 -33.52 -11.65
C GLU A 560 -7.18 -34.43 -11.99
N THR A 561 -7.04 -34.78 -13.27
CA THR A 561 -5.94 -35.57 -13.81
C THR A 561 -4.61 -34.81 -13.70
N ALA A 562 -4.56 -33.52 -14.06
CA ALA A 562 -3.36 -32.71 -13.90
C ALA A 562 -2.95 -32.59 -12.42
N ILE A 563 -3.92 -32.38 -11.52
CA ILE A 563 -3.65 -32.34 -10.07
C ILE A 563 -3.12 -33.68 -9.57
N LYS A 564 -3.69 -34.80 -10.03
CA LYS A 564 -3.22 -36.14 -9.69
C LYS A 564 -1.78 -36.35 -10.16
N ASP A 565 -1.45 -35.88 -11.36
CA ASP A 565 -0.10 -35.96 -11.92
C ASP A 565 0.88 -35.09 -11.15
N ILE A 566 0.52 -33.84 -10.83
CA ILE A 566 1.33 -32.93 -10.01
C ILE A 566 1.72 -33.59 -8.70
N LYS A 567 0.79 -34.28 -8.03
CA LYS A 567 1.08 -34.97 -6.75
C LYS A 567 2.13 -36.07 -6.85
N THR A 568 2.37 -36.62 -8.03
CA THR A 568 3.42 -37.63 -8.21
C THR A 568 4.82 -37.00 -8.07
N PHE A 569 4.98 -35.74 -8.44
CA PHE A 569 6.28 -35.07 -8.53
C PHE A 569 6.44 -33.83 -7.66
N ALA A 570 5.37 -33.28 -7.06
CA ALA A 570 5.41 -32.07 -6.25
C ALA A 570 4.63 -32.20 -4.93
N ASP A 571 5.11 -31.49 -3.92
CA ASP A 571 4.51 -31.39 -2.59
C ASP A 571 3.86 -30.01 -2.36
N SER A 572 4.26 -29.02 -3.16
CA SER A 572 3.77 -27.65 -3.14
C SER A 572 3.69 -27.08 -4.57
N VAL A 573 2.84 -26.07 -4.77
CA VAL A 573 2.64 -25.39 -6.05
C VAL A 573 2.79 -23.88 -5.87
N VAL A 574 3.51 -23.23 -6.78
CA VAL A 574 3.58 -21.77 -6.91
C VAL A 574 2.69 -21.34 -8.07
N ILE A 575 1.82 -20.36 -7.84
CA ILE A 575 0.94 -19.76 -8.86
C ILE A 575 1.02 -18.23 -8.81
N GLY A 576 0.71 -17.58 -9.93
CA GLY A 576 0.63 -16.12 -10.00
C GLY A 576 -0.58 -15.54 -9.25
N LYS A 577 -0.47 -14.27 -8.80
CA LYS A 577 -1.57 -13.53 -8.13
C LYS A 577 -2.89 -13.60 -8.93
N LYS A 578 -2.81 -13.46 -10.26
CA LYS A 578 -3.99 -13.43 -11.15
C LYS A 578 -4.66 -14.79 -11.31
N SER A 579 -3.96 -15.89 -11.01
CA SER A 579 -4.58 -17.21 -10.94
C SER A 579 -5.61 -17.30 -9.81
N VAL A 580 -5.43 -16.53 -8.73
CA VAL A 580 -6.32 -16.52 -7.57
C VAL A 580 -7.39 -15.46 -7.72
N PHE A 581 -6.97 -14.24 -8.06
CA PHE A 581 -7.85 -13.09 -8.26
C PHE A 581 -7.61 -12.51 -9.66
N PRO A 582 -8.38 -12.94 -10.67
CA PRO A 582 -8.27 -12.40 -12.01
C PRO A 582 -8.54 -10.90 -12.06
N GLU A 583 -7.82 -10.21 -12.92
CA GLU A 583 -7.90 -8.76 -13.06
C GLU A 583 -8.14 -8.31 -14.51
N THR A 584 -8.80 -7.16 -14.67
CA THR A 584 -8.90 -6.43 -15.94
C THR A 584 -8.70 -4.94 -15.67
N GLU A 585 -7.83 -4.28 -16.43
CA GLU A 585 -7.45 -2.87 -16.20
C GLU A 585 -7.16 -2.54 -14.72
N ALA A 586 -6.48 -3.45 -14.01
CA ALA A 586 -6.16 -3.39 -12.58
C ALA A 586 -7.38 -3.41 -11.62
N PHE A 587 -8.55 -3.86 -12.06
CA PHE A 587 -9.68 -4.21 -11.17
C PHE A 587 -9.79 -5.71 -10.99
N LEU A 588 -9.98 -6.17 -9.76
CA LEU A 588 -10.31 -7.57 -9.50
C LEU A 588 -11.72 -7.88 -9.98
N VAL A 589 -11.90 -9.02 -10.65
CA VAL A 589 -13.21 -9.41 -11.23
C VAL A 589 -13.93 -10.40 -10.34
N ASN A 590 -13.23 -11.46 -9.94
CA ASN A 590 -13.77 -12.53 -9.10
C ASN A 590 -12.63 -13.25 -8.35
N ALA A 591 -12.97 -14.30 -7.60
CA ALA A 591 -12.01 -15.25 -7.05
C ALA A 591 -12.15 -16.58 -7.79
N THR A 592 -11.05 -17.23 -8.12
CA THR A 592 -11.07 -18.61 -8.63
C THR A 592 -11.08 -19.62 -7.49
N ASN A 593 -11.37 -20.88 -7.82
CA ASN A 593 -11.32 -21.98 -6.85
C ASN A 593 -9.97 -22.71 -6.82
N ILE A 594 -8.94 -22.22 -7.55
CA ILE A 594 -7.69 -22.96 -7.75
C ILE A 594 -6.97 -23.27 -6.44
N VAL A 595 -6.93 -22.31 -5.50
CA VAL A 595 -6.27 -22.48 -4.20
C VAL A 595 -6.98 -23.56 -3.38
N ALA A 596 -8.32 -23.52 -3.33
CA ALA A 596 -9.11 -24.51 -2.61
C ALA A 596 -8.93 -25.91 -3.22
N LYS A 597 -8.90 -26.00 -4.55
CA LYS A 597 -8.74 -27.25 -5.31
C LYS A 597 -7.37 -27.89 -5.15
N LEU A 598 -6.29 -27.10 -5.21
CA LEU A 598 -4.94 -27.60 -4.93
C LEU A 598 -4.77 -28.05 -3.47
N LYS A 599 -5.36 -27.31 -2.53
CA LYS A 599 -5.30 -27.65 -1.10
C LYS A 599 -6.11 -28.89 -0.75
N SER A 600 -7.28 -29.11 -1.37
CA SER A 600 -8.06 -30.35 -1.15
C SER A 600 -7.29 -31.59 -1.60
N ALA A 601 -6.42 -31.43 -2.59
CA ALA A 601 -5.47 -32.43 -3.05
C ALA A 601 -4.23 -32.63 -2.14
N LYS A 602 -4.14 -31.86 -1.04
CA LYS A 602 -3.04 -31.80 -0.07
C LYS A 602 -1.74 -31.17 -0.60
N LEU A 603 -1.83 -30.35 -1.65
CA LEU A 603 -0.72 -29.52 -2.10
C LEU A 603 -0.69 -28.21 -1.31
N ARG A 604 0.49 -27.78 -0.88
CA ARG A 604 0.67 -26.41 -0.35
C ARG A 604 0.67 -25.42 -1.50
N VAL A 605 0.07 -24.25 -1.31
CA VAL A 605 -0.03 -23.23 -2.36
C VAL A 605 0.72 -21.97 -1.94
N TYR A 606 1.64 -21.53 -2.77
CA TYR A 606 2.39 -20.29 -2.63
C TYR A 606 2.00 -19.34 -3.77
N VAL A 607 1.85 -18.04 -3.48
CA VAL A 607 1.50 -17.04 -4.50
C VAL A 607 2.66 -16.08 -4.75
N GLU A 608 2.94 -15.81 -6.01
CA GLU A 608 3.96 -14.85 -6.44
C GLU A 608 3.39 -13.76 -7.38
N THR A 609 3.93 -12.54 -7.42
CA THR A 609 4.85 -11.91 -6.45
C THR A 609 4.11 -10.74 -5.79
N CYS A 610 4.16 -10.65 -4.47
CA CYS A 610 3.67 -9.48 -3.73
C CYS A 610 4.79 -8.45 -3.61
N SER A 611 4.53 -7.23 -4.11
CA SER A 611 5.50 -6.14 -4.19
C SER A 611 4.93 -4.85 -3.59
N ASN A 612 5.79 -4.02 -3.02
CA ASN A 612 5.36 -2.78 -2.35
C ASN A 612 4.99 -1.68 -3.35
N GLU A 613 5.60 -1.64 -4.53
CA GLU A 613 5.34 -0.62 -5.53
C GLU A 613 3.85 -0.65 -5.93
N PHE A 614 3.14 0.47 -5.73
CA PHE A 614 1.68 0.54 -5.83
C PHE A 614 1.12 0.13 -7.21
N VAL A 615 1.89 0.33 -8.28
CA VAL A 615 1.51 -0.09 -9.66
C VAL A 615 1.51 -1.61 -9.86
N SER A 616 2.04 -2.38 -8.90
CA SER A 616 2.02 -3.86 -8.92
C SER A 616 0.69 -4.45 -8.45
N GLN A 617 -0.21 -3.62 -7.95
CA GLN A 617 -1.43 -3.99 -7.24
C GLN A 617 -2.67 -3.55 -8.02
N ALA A 618 -3.76 -4.31 -7.87
CA ALA A 618 -5.09 -3.88 -8.31
C ALA A 618 -5.61 -2.71 -7.46
N TRP A 619 -6.50 -1.89 -8.02
CA TRP A 619 -7.17 -0.78 -7.31
C TRP A 619 -7.88 -1.23 -6.04
N ASP A 620 -8.39 -2.47 -6.03
CA ASP A 620 -9.08 -3.08 -4.90
C ASP A 620 -8.19 -3.21 -3.65
N TYR A 621 -6.86 -3.25 -3.79
CA TYR A 621 -5.93 -3.29 -2.66
C TYR A 621 -5.56 -1.90 -2.12
N TYR A 622 -6.15 -0.84 -2.69
CA TYR A 622 -5.97 0.54 -2.22
C TYR A 622 -4.51 1.02 -2.23
N SER A 623 -3.68 0.47 -3.15
CA SER A 623 -2.24 0.73 -3.19
C SER A 623 -1.52 0.41 -1.85
N ASP A 624 -2.03 -0.53 -1.07
CA ASP A 624 -1.43 -1.00 0.18
C ASP A 624 -1.08 -2.49 0.10
N ALA A 625 0.23 -2.79 0.10
CA ALA A 625 0.75 -4.15 0.05
C ALA A 625 0.30 -5.02 1.23
N SER A 626 0.02 -4.43 2.41
CA SER A 626 -0.50 -5.17 3.56
C SER A 626 -1.94 -5.65 3.31
N ILE A 627 -2.75 -4.86 2.59
CA ILE A 627 -4.12 -5.22 2.21
C ILE A 627 -4.11 -6.29 1.10
N GLU A 628 -3.18 -6.19 0.15
CA GLU A 628 -2.96 -7.26 -0.84
C GLU A 628 -2.62 -8.58 -0.16
N ILE A 629 -1.59 -8.58 0.70
CA ILE A 629 -1.16 -9.78 1.43
C ILE A 629 -2.31 -10.35 2.28
N ASN A 630 -3.09 -9.48 2.95
CA ASN A 630 -4.25 -9.91 3.72
C ASN A 630 -5.29 -10.67 2.88
N SER A 631 -5.50 -10.24 1.64
CA SER A 631 -6.46 -10.87 0.73
C SER A 631 -6.04 -12.29 0.34
N PHE A 632 -4.75 -12.53 0.14
CA PHE A 632 -4.23 -13.88 -0.12
C PHE A 632 -4.17 -14.75 1.14
N VAL A 633 -3.75 -14.19 2.27
CA VAL A 633 -3.53 -14.95 3.51
C VAL A 633 -4.84 -15.27 4.24
N MET A 634 -5.70 -14.28 4.44
CA MET A 634 -6.96 -14.45 5.17
C MET A 634 -8.14 -14.74 4.26
N GLY A 635 -8.12 -14.22 3.02
CA GLY A 635 -9.12 -14.50 1.99
C GLY A 635 -8.92 -15.86 1.33
N ALA A 636 -7.89 -15.97 0.48
CA ALA A 636 -7.60 -17.20 -0.27
C ALA A 636 -6.97 -18.33 0.57
N LYS A 637 -6.44 -18.01 1.76
CA LYS A 637 -5.80 -18.97 2.69
C LYS A 637 -4.61 -19.70 2.09
N VAL A 638 -3.75 -18.99 1.38
CA VAL A 638 -2.51 -19.55 0.82
C VAL A 638 -1.54 -19.97 1.93
N ASN A 639 -0.65 -20.92 1.65
CA ASN A 639 0.34 -21.42 2.61
C ASN A 639 1.57 -20.51 2.69
N GLY A 640 1.81 -19.66 1.69
CA GLY A 640 2.97 -18.79 1.63
C GLY A 640 2.82 -17.69 0.59
N ILE A 641 3.56 -16.62 0.79
CA ILE A 641 3.68 -15.49 -0.13
C ILE A 641 5.14 -15.39 -0.56
N ILE A 642 5.34 -15.27 -1.88
CA ILE A 642 6.63 -14.95 -2.47
C ILE A 642 6.70 -13.44 -2.67
N THR A 643 7.72 -12.79 -2.11
CA THR A 643 7.85 -11.34 -2.09
C THR A 643 9.29 -10.88 -2.21
N ASP A 644 9.49 -9.76 -2.87
CA ASP A 644 10.73 -8.99 -2.93
C ASP A 644 10.92 -8.04 -1.72
N PHE A 645 9.89 -7.84 -0.90
CA PHE A 645 9.90 -7.04 0.33
C PHE A 645 9.54 -7.89 1.56
N PRO A 646 10.46 -8.78 2.02
CA PRO A 646 10.20 -9.67 3.15
C PRO A 646 9.78 -8.94 4.43
N LYS A 647 10.29 -7.71 4.66
CA LYS A 647 9.95 -6.90 5.84
C LYS A 647 8.45 -6.56 5.90
N THR A 648 7.85 -6.21 4.77
CA THR A 648 6.41 -5.91 4.69
C THR A 648 5.59 -7.15 5.04
N ALA A 649 5.92 -8.29 4.43
CA ALA A 649 5.20 -9.54 4.65
C ALA A 649 5.37 -10.08 6.08
N ASP A 650 6.57 -9.96 6.65
CA ASP A 650 6.84 -10.36 8.03
C ASP A 650 6.13 -9.44 9.04
N ARG A 651 6.11 -8.12 8.80
CA ARG A 651 5.33 -7.19 9.63
C ARG A 651 3.84 -7.51 9.55
N TYR A 652 3.31 -7.76 8.34
CA TYR A 652 1.92 -8.16 8.14
C TYR A 652 1.56 -9.37 9.00
N ARG A 653 2.27 -10.49 8.90
CA ARG A 653 1.87 -11.73 9.60
C ARG A 653 1.99 -11.67 11.13
N ARG A 654 2.60 -10.60 11.67
CA ARG A 654 2.74 -10.36 13.11
C ARG A 654 1.74 -9.32 13.63
N ASN A 655 0.94 -8.72 12.75
CA ASN A 655 0.01 -7.66 13.12
C ASN A 655 -1.07 -8.15 14.12
N LEU A 656 -1.52 -7.25 14.98
CA LEU A 656 -2.38 -7.54 16.13
C LEU A 656 -3.84 -7.81 15.73
N CYS A 657 -4.25 -7.38 14.54
CA CYS A 657 -5.61 -7.61 14.01
C CYS A 657 -5.83 -9.07 13.57
N LEU A 658 -4.77 -9.80 13.24
CA LEU A 658 -4.88 -11.23 12.88
C LEU A 658 -5.42 -12.10 14.04
N LYS A 659 -5.19 -11.72 15.30
CA LYS A 659 -5.75 -12.40 16.48
C LYS A 659 -7.27 -12.26 16.60
N HIS A 660 -7.81 -11.13 16.13
CA HIS A 660 -9.19 -10.73 16.40
C HIS A 660 -10.19 -11.18 15.31
N GLY A 661 -9.71 -11.88 14.26
CA GLY A 661 -10.53 -12.33 13.14
C GLY A 661 -11.11 -11.17 12.31
N LYS A 662 -12.16 -11.45 11.53
CA LYS A 662 -12.82 -10.53 10.57
C LYS A 662 -13.47 -9.26 11.19
N LYS A 663 -13.11 -8.85 12.40
CA LYS A 663 -13.80 -7.77 13.13
C LYS A 663 -13.30 -6.36 12.79
N ALA A 664 -12.13 -6.22 12.19
CA ALA A 664 -11.57 -4.93 11.80
C ALA A 664 -11.87 -4.63 10.32
N PRO A 665 -12.66 -3.59 9.99
CA PRO A 665 -12.97 -3.25 8.59
C PRO A 665 -11.70 -2.90 7.78
N TYR A 666 -10.72 -2.27 8.42
CA TYR A 666 -9.44 -1.86 7.83
C TYR A 666 -8.39 -2.97 7.68
N MET A 667 -8.70 -4.20 8.07
CA MET A 667 -7.88 -5.38 7.81
C MET A 667 -8.76 -6.58 7.41
N SER A 668 -9.89 -6.29 6.78
CA SER A 668 -10.74 -7.33 6.20
C SER A 668 -10.20 -7.75 4.83
N PRO A 669 -10.26 -9.05 4.47
CA PRO A 669 -9.94 -9.47 3.11
C PRO A 669 -10.81 -8.73 2.11
N ILE A 670 -10.22 -8.29 1.00
CA ILE A 670 -10.97 -7.67 -0.09
C ILE A 670 -11.98 -8.67 -0.65
N GLU A 671 -13.12 -8.15 -1.10
CA GLU A 671 -14.13 -8.91 -1.85
C GLU A 671 -13.89 -8.68 -3.35
N PRO A 672 -13.33 -9.65 -4.08
CA PRO A 672 -13.03 -9.48 -5.51
C PRO A 672 -14.30 -9.15 -6.32
N GLY A 673 -14.16 -8.23 -7.28
CA GLY A 673 -15.29 -7.75 -8.09
C GLY A 673 -16.12 -6.66 -7.42
N LYS A 674 -15.89 -6.32 -6.15
CA LYS A 674 -16.69 -5.30 -5.45
C LYS A 674 -16.50 -3.92 -6.06
N LEU A 675 -15.26 -3.48 -6.32
CA LEU A 675 -15.03 -2.21 -7.00
C LEU A 675 -15.45 -2.25 -8.46
N TYR A 676 -15.17 -3.36 -9.16
CA TYR A 676 -15.58 -3.56 -10.55
C TYR A 676 -17.09 -3.37 -10.76
N ARG A 677 -17.92 -3.89 -9.85
CA ARG A 677 -19.39 -3.73 -9.88
C ARG A 677 -19.88 -2.30 -9.58
N GLN A 678 -19.00 -1.40 -9.13
CA GLN A 678 -19.33 0.02 -8.93
C GLN A 678 -19.08 0.85 -10.19
N ILE A 679 -18.53 0.29 -11.26
CA ILE A 679 -18.29 0.99 -12.52
C ILE A 679 -19.58 0.98 -13.36
N SER A 680 -19.95 2.13 -13.92
CA SER A 680 -21.11 2.20 -14.82
C SER A 680 -20.86 1.47 -16.14
N GLU A 681 -21.93 1.00 -16.76
CA GLU A 681 -21.88 0.13 -17.95
C GLU A 681 -21.01 0.69 -19.09
N LEU A 682 -21.13 1.99 -19.39
CA LEU A 682 -20.36 2.65 -20.46
C LEU A 682 -18.85 2.74 -20.17
N PHE A 683 -18.45 2.65 -18.90
CA PHE A 683 -17.06 2.73 -18.47
C PHE A 683 -16.50 1.37 -18.06
N LEU A 684 -17.33 0.32 -18.05
CA LEU A 684 -16.95 -1.00 -17.59
C LEU A 684 -15.83 -1.57 -18.48
N PRO A 685 -14.66 -1.93 -17.92
CA PRO A 685 -13.63 -2.63 -18.68
C PRO A 685 -14.20 -3.93 -19.27
N PRO A 686 -13.69 -4.40 -20.41
CA PRO A 686 -14.05 -5.73 -20.89
C PRO A 686 -13.60 -6.78 -19.87
N LEU A 687 -14.37 -7.86 -19.76
CA LEU A 687 -13.94 -9.01 -18.97
C LEU A 687 -12.60 -9.53 -19.51
N PRO A 688 -11.69 -9.96 -18.62
CA PRO A 688 -10.45 -10.56 -19.07
C PRO A 688 -10.77 -11.86 -19.81
N PRO A 689 -9.94 -12.27 -20.79
CA PRO A 689 -10.10 -13.58 -21.41
C PRO A 689 -10.05 -14.67 -20.33
N PRO A 690 -10.81 -15.77 -20.47
CA PRO A 690 -10.76 -16.88 -19.53
C PRO A 690 -9.31 -17.32 -19.34
N SER A 691 -8.85 -17.36 -18.09
CA SER A 691 -7.53 -17.88 -17.79
C SER A 691 -7.47 -19.36 -18.16
N PRO A 692 -6.33 -19.84 -18.71
CA PRO A 692 -6.18 -21.22 -19.12
C PRO A 692 -6.43 -22.19 -17.96
N VAL A 693 -6.91 -23.38 -18.31
CA VAL A 693 -7.05 -24.50 -17.37
C VAL A 693 -5.80 -25.35 -17.48
N LEU A 694 -5.16 -25.62 -16.34
CA LEU A 694 -4.02 -26.51 -16.30
C LEU A 694 -4.47 -27.94 -16.55
N ILE A 695 -4.05 -28.53 -17.67
CA ILE A 695 -4.37 -29.90 -18.09
C ILE A 695 -3.12 -30.78 -18.16
N ASP A 696 -3.31 -32.08 -18.38
CA ASP A 696 -2.27 -33.12 -18.30
C ASP A 696 -1.08 -32.83 -19.22
N SER A 697 -1.36 -32.33 -20.43
CA SER A 697 -0.31 -31.96 -21.40
C SER A 697 0.55 -30.78 -20.95
N ASN A 698 0.06 -29.94 -20.02
CA ASN A 698 0.85 -28.84 -19.47
C ASN A 698 1.81 -29.31 -18.38
N VAL A 699 1.55 -30.45 -17.74
CA VAL A 699 2.33 -30.97 -16.61
C VAL A 699 3.11 -32.24 -16.97
N THR A 700 2.99 -32.70 -18.21
CA THR A 700 3.66 -33.87 -18.74
C THR A 700 4.79 -33.43 -19.66
N GLU A 701 6.02 -33.75 -19.27
CA GLU A 701 7.22 -33.46 -20.06
C GLU A 701 7.97 -34.74 -20.42
N ALA A 702 8.78 -34.63 -21.48
CA ALA A 702 9.77 -35.64 -21.80
C ALA A 702 10.79 -35.81 -20.66
N PRO A 703 11.38 -37.01 -20.49
CA PRO A 703 12.46 -37.23 -19.54
C PRO A 703 13.65 -36.31 -19.82
N LEU A 704 14.37 -35.94 -18.76
CA LEU A 704 15.56 -35.12 -18.92
C LEU A 704 16.63 -35.83 -19.77
N PRO A 705 17.35 -35.09 -20.62
CA PRO A 705 18.47 -35.61 -21.40
C PRO A 705 19.57 -36.12 -20.48
N ARG A 706 20.21 -37.23 -20.85
CA ARG A 706 21.39 -37.72 -20.11
C ARG A 706 22.58 -36.82 -20.44
N VAL A 707 23.17 -36.19 -19.41
CA VAL A 707 24.49 -35.57 -19.54
C VAL A 707 25.53 -36.69 -19.59
N PRO A 708 26.39 -36.77 -20.61
CA PRO A 708 27.50 -37.71 -20.62
C PRO A 708 28.36 -37.47 -19.37
N THR A 709 28.56 -38.49 -18.54
CA THR A 709 29.52 -38.42 -17.44
C THR A 709 30.91 -38.25 -18.04
N ALA A 710 31.56 -37.11 -17.74
CA ALA A 710 32.97 -36.88 -18.06
C ALA A 710 33.87 -37.72 -17.16
#